data_AF-A0A1M6ARY7-F1
#
_entry.id   AF-A0A1M6ARY7-F1
#
_cell.length_a   1.000
_cell.length_b   1.000
_cell.length_c   1.000
_cell.angle_alpha   90.00
_cell.angle_beta   90.00
_cell.angle_gamma   90.00
#
_symmetry.space_group_name_H-M   'P 1'
#
loop_
_entity.id
_entity.type
_entity.pdbx_description
1 polymer ?
#
loop_
_entity_poly.entity_id
_entity_poly.type
_entity_poly.pdbx_seq_one_letter_code
_entity_poly.pdbx_strand_id
1 'polypeptide(L)'
;MKERGSQPYVYFYRIVGCNDEREYLSKIFSLVEELKITGNYILFEKSIPVSTDSKIIDRARKLFEPVPLKDFSNGALLNLLDSKGYFSLSSDSQVNRRIKNAFGIILNLFITNEKVINLSIAVNFGTKILLWFGDYGKQISKKSPFNPKVVYWGSPKKHEIYFLILMSLIGCDVLVLNTSLRDKFDNIDKYNEFSMIIKYPNELPIGAFPAAQNTLEKMKIMTAQPKSEKKKTESTQQNELDNSFLSDPAAVVKLKRTETILEDILVPLNKRSGYIGKPYPILPAYFVRYIGVPGSSDDWEAEYYNSLYNLDRSLQMSGFYLKFMEGIAAPSAEESDMIPNRLIGYRFQNRFEIIEQILMDKILPQMHDELLDNTIRNTFVEIVNLFAEKSKNVNISIVLNFSLKIISWFNRYLPQLFPKGNLNNNAGIEAFNYEHNPKILFYGNIKAHEIFLLTAFHRLGCDVLFMHSDEDGDRPFQIFDEENTLTHLIRNKHNLPLEPFPKGERLIRKSTIAYNASKEIEEVIYSEEVGLFKPWQFESYVTQPITLKTTYDELKILWREPSKLRPEFKIQNKKVYVPNLFAKINGVSEELTAYWQDLKELSTAPNTRLMENVPFTKINYTKPELYHSNYLLDEQGLLDELKAVKSSHYKFGYLKAPLQHFLIMKINELFCSGIFLTPVDEKFKLKIIMTILTLDDEMLKLIEVFDYPQEIPKIIIYDNKKESFTENDSILLAYFNLIGLDILIFTPTNYRTIEHFIKPSLFDLYQLPQVKYDLVLPVLNNIPAALSQKPGLLSRFFKLR
;
A
#
# COMPACT_ATOMS: atom_id res chain seq x y z
N MET A 1 -36.19 3.34 14.59
CA MET A 1 -36.68 4.06 13.39
C MET A 1 -35.87 5.34 13.29
N LYS A 2 -34.94 5.45 12.33
CA LYS A 2 -34.27 6.71 12.01
C LYS A 2 -34.99 7.31 10.81
N GLU A 3 -35.43 8.56 10.96
CA GLU A 3 -36.23 9.30 9.99
C GLU A 3 -35.45 9.57 8.71
N ARG A 4 -36.05 9.23 7.56
CA ARG A 4 -35.58 9.63 6.22
C ARG A 4 -36.38 10.87 5.79
N GLY A 5 -35.70 11.98 5.50
CA GLY A 5 -36.30 13.25 5.12
C GLY A 5 -36.82 13.32 3.66
N SER A 6 -37.90 14.10 3.51
CA SER A 6 -38.34 14.89 2.35
C SER A 6 -38.40 14.27 0.93
N GLN A 7 -38.86 13.03 0.84
CA GLN A 7 -39.77 12.62 -0.24
C GLN A 7 -41.11 12.25 0.40
N PRO A 8 -42.26 12.20 -0.31
CA PRO A 8 -43.44 11.53 0.26
C PRO A 8 -42.94 10.24 0.87
N TYR A 9 -43.16 9.99 2.17
CA TYR A 9 -42.49 8.93 2.92
C TYR A 9 -42.73 7.59 2.22
N VAL A 10 -41.82 7.22 1.29
CA VAL A 10 -41.94 5.99 0.51
C VAL A 10 -41.18 4.93 1.27
N TYR A 11 -41.93 3.96 1.77
CA TYR A 11 -41.37 2.86 2.54
C TYR A 11 -40.95 1.75 1.60
N PHE A 12 -39.69 1.34 1.63
CA PHE A 12 -39.26 0.08 1.01
C PHE A 12 -38.65 -0.83 2.08
N TYR A 13 -39.40 -1.84 2.52
CA TYR A 13 -38.94 -2.85 3.46
C TYR A 13 -38.88 -4.24 2.84
N ARG A 14 -37.85 -5.00 3.23
CA ARG A 14 -37.71 -6.44 2.99
C ARG A 14 -37.71 -7.16 4.34
N ILE A 15 -38.74 -7.96 4.60
CA ILE A 15 -38.82 -8.82 5.76
C ILE A 15 -38.35 -10.20 5.35
N VAL A 16 -37.25 -10.65 5.96
CA VAL A 16 -36.55 -11.89 5.63
C VAL A 16 -36.64 -12.85 6.83
N GLY A 17 -37.21 -14.04 6.60
CA GLY A 17 -37.46 -15.02 7.65
C GLY A 17 -38.75 -14.75 8.44
N CYS A 18 -38.98 -15.53 9.50
CA CYS A 18 -40.15 -15.48 10.35
C CYS A 18 -39.77 -15.79 11.83
N ASN A 19 -40.49 -15.24 12.80
CA ASN A 19 -40.38 -15.62 14.22
C ASN A 19 -41.32 -16.79 14.53
N ASP A 20 -42.64 -16.52 14.54
CA ASP A 20 -43.71 -17.50 14.71
C ASP A 20 -44.55 -17.56 13.43
N GLU A 21 -44.62 -18.74 12.80
CA GLU A 21 -45.32 -18.95 11.52
C GLU A 21 -46.79 -18.53 11.58
N ARG A 22 -47.51 -18.92 12.63
CA ARG A 22 -48.96 -18.66 12.72
C ARG A 22 -49.25 -17.19 12.93
N GLU A 23 -48.50 -16.54 13.82
CA GLU A 23 -48.64 -15.11 14.08
C GLU A 23 -48.25 -14.28 12.84
N TYR A 24 -47.17 -14.65 12.16
CA TYR A 24 -46.67 -13.97 10.98
C TYR A 24 -47.65 -14.06 9.79
N LEU A 25 -48.15 -15.26 9.48
CA LEU A 25 -49.14 -15.44 8.40
C LEU A 25 -50.47 -14.72 8.71
N SER A 26 -50.89 -14.71 9.98
CA SER A 26 -52.08 -13.97 10.43
C SER A 26 -51.92 -12.45 10.25
N LYS A 27 -50.75 -11.90 10.64
CA LYS A 27 -50.43 -10.47 10.45
C LYS A 27 -50.39 -10.07 8.98
N ILE A 28 -49.83 -10.91 8.10
CA ILE A 28 -49.80 -10.65 6.65
C ILE A 28 -51.22 -10.66 6.07
N PHE A 29 -52.05 -11.60 6.48
CA PHE A 29 -53.44 -11.67 6.03
C PHE A 29 -54.22 -10.42 6.45
N SER A 30 -54.12 -10.02 7.72
CA SER A 30 -54.74 -8.79 8.24
C SER A 30 -54.27 -7.55 7.48
N LEU A 31 -52.95 -7.44 7.26
CA LEU A 31 -52.37 -6.33 6.50
C LEU A 31 -52.97 -6.24 5.10
N VAL A 32 -53.04 -7.36 4.36
CA VAL A 32 -53.58 -7.32 2.99
C VAL A 32 -55.07 -7.01 2.96
N GLU A 33 -55.87 -7.46 3.93
CA GLU A 33 -57.26 -7.05 4.05
C GLU A 33 -57.39 -5.54 4.31
N GLU A 34 -56.54 -4.97 5.15
CA GLU A 34 -56.47 -3.50 5.35
C GLU A 34 -56.03 -2.78 4.07
N LEU A 35 -55.06 -3.32 3.32
CA LEU A 35 -54.60 -2.74 2.06
C LEU A 35 -55.67 -2.78 0.97
N LYS A 36 -56.53 -3.81 0.94
CA LYS A 36 -57.67 -3.88 0.01
C LYS A 36 -58.62 -2.70 0.19
N ILE A 37 -58.83 -2.26 1.44
CA ILE A 37 -59.69 -1.11 1.76
C ILE A 37 -59.12 0.20 1.16
N THR A 38 -57.79 0.32 1.02
CA THR A 38 -57.16 1.52 0.45
C THR A 38 -57.37 1.69 -1.06
N GLY A 39 -57.74 0.63 -1.78
CA GLY A 39 -58.04 0.65 -3.22
C GLY A 39 -56.84 0.95 -4.14
N ASN A 40 -55.64 1.17 -3.59
CA ASN A 40 -54.43 1.54 -4.33
C ASN A 40 -53.24 0.63 -3.97
N TYR A 41 -53.39 -0.68 -4.16
CA TYR A 41 -52.35 -1.66 -3.88
C TYR A 41 -52.18 -2.73 -5.00
N ILE A 42 -51.00 -3.35 -5.06
CA ILE A 42 -50.64 -4.51 -5.88
C ILE A 42 -50.11 -5.59 -4.96
N LEU A 43 -50.54 -6.83 -5.16
CA LEU A 43 -49.91 -8.01 -4.59
C LEU A 43 -49.29 -8.85 -5.72
N PHE A 44 -48.01 -9.13 -5.61
CA PHE A 44 -47.29 -10.09 -6.44
C PHE A 44 -47.05 -11.37 -5.65
N GLU A 45 -47.51 -12.50 -6.17
CA GLU A 45 -47.29 -13.81 -5.57
C GLU A 45 -46.24 -14.58 -6.35
N LYS A 46 -45.13 -14.91 -5.68
CA LYS A 46 -43.97 -15.70 -6.15
C LYS A 46 -43.17 -15.13 -7.33
N SER A 47 -43.80 -14.37 -8.22
CA SER A 47 -43.19 -13.73 -9.37
C SER A 47 -44.01 -12.53 -9.84
N ILE A 48 -43.37 -11.62 -10.56
CA ILE A 48 -44.06 -10.51 -11.25
C ILE A 48 -44.48 -10.99 -12.64
N PRO A 49 -45.79 -11.10 -12.93
CA PRO A 49 -46.26 -11.51 -14.26
C PRO A 49 -45.74 -10.55 -15.34
N VAL A 50 -45.36 -11.10 -16.49
CA VAL A 50 -44.97 -10.35 -17.69
C VAL A 50 -46.02 -10.62 -18.76
N SER A 51 -46.44 -9.61 -19.51
CA SER A 51 -47.27 -9.80 -20.70
C SER A 51 -46.69 -10.86 -21.64
N THR A 52 -47.53 -11.81 -22.08
CA THR A 52 -47.18 -12.88 -23.03
C THR A 52 -47.53 -12.53 -24.47
N ASP A 53 -48.04 -11.32 -24.73
CA ASP A 53 -48.40 -10.88 -26.07
C ASP A 53 -47.14 -10.58 -26.91
N SER A 54 -46.84 -11.49 -27.84
CA SER A 54 -45.74 -11.37 -28.80
C SER A 54 -45.68 -10.02 -29.51
N LYS A 55 -46.83 -9.40 -29.85
CA LYS A 55 -46.86 -8.11 -30.56
C LYS A 55 -46.40 -6.96 -29.67
N ILE A 56 -46.75 -7.00 -28.38
CA ILE A 56 -46.34 -5.97 -27.40
C ILE A 56 -44.86 -6.11 -27.08
N ILE A 57 -44.38 -7.36 -26.91
CA ILE A 57 -42.97 -7.67 -26.67
C ILE A 57 -42.11 -7.20 -27.84
N ASP A 58 -42.48 -7.53 -29.09
CA ASP A 58 -41.74 -7.13 -30.28
C ASP A 58 -41.72 -5.61 -30.45
N ARG A 59 -42.85 -4.94 -30.17
CA ARG A 59 -42.92 -3.46 -30.18
C ARG A 59 -41.97 -2.86 -29.14
N ALA A 60 -41.93 -3.39 -27.92
CA ALA A 60 -41.04 -2.93 -26.86
C ALA A 60 -39.57 -3.17 -27.22
N ARG A 61 -39.24 -4.33 -27.80
CA ARG A 61 -37.88 -4.68 -28.20
C ARG A 61 -37.34 -3.79 -29.32
N LYS A 62 -38.16 -3.47 -30.32
CA LYS A 62 -37.83 -2.56 -31.43
C LYS A 62 -37.43 -1.16 -30.98
N LEU A 63 -37.83 -0.72 -29.78
CA LEU A 63 -37.40 0.58 -29.24
C LEU A 63 -35.91 0.61 -28.89
N PHE A 64 -35.31 -0.55 -28.61
CA PHE A 64 -33.91 -0.65 -28.24
C PHE A 64 -33.00 -1.04 -29.41
N GLU A 65 -33.54 -1.59 -30.51
CA GLU A 65 -32.78 -1.94 -31.72
C GLU A 65 -31.88 -0.82 -32.27
N PRO A 66 -32.30 0.46 -32.33
CA PRO A 66 -31.44 1.53 -32.85
C PRO A 66 -30.40 2.03 -31.85
N VAL A 67 -30.36 1.51 -30.61
CA VAL A 67 -29.56 2.06 -29.51
C VAL A 67 -28.33 1.19 -29.27
N PRO A 68 -27.10 1.69 -29.50
CA PRO A 68 -25.89 0.94 -29.17
C PRO A 68 -25.71 0.82 -27.65
N LEU A 69 -24.98 -0.19 -27.19
CA LEU A 69 -24.83 -0.49 -25.76
C LEU A 69 -24.32 0.71 -24.93
N LYS A 70 -23.39 1.49 -25.49
CA LYS A 70 -22.85 2.72 -24.86
C LYS A 70 -23.91 3.77 -24.52
N ASP A 71 -25.07 3.72 -25.19
CA ASP A 71 -26.14 4.70 -25.06
C ASP A 71 -27.23 4.30 -24.05
N PHE A 72 -27.06 3.14 -23.39
CA PHE A 72 -27.95 2.69 -22.31
C PHE A 72 -27.71 3.41 -20.98
N SER A 73 -26.50 3.94 -20.75
CA SER A 73 -26.12 4.63 -19.50
C SER A 73 -26.00 6.15 -19.61
N ASN A 74 -25.99 6.70 -20.83
CA ASN A 74 -25.76 8.13 -21.08
C ASN A 74 -27.06 8.96 -21.27
N GLY A 75 -28.23 8.35 -21.06
CA GLY A 75 -29.53 9.02 -21.14
C GLY A 75 -30.12 9.14 -22.55
N ALA A 76 -29.40 8.78 -23.62
CA ALA A 76 -29.94 8.81 -24.99
C ALA A 76 -31.14 7.87 -25.14
N LEU A 77 -31.05 6.67 -24.56
CA LEU A 77 -32.17 5.72 -24.48
C LEU A 77 -33.40 6.32 -23.76
N LEU A 78 -33.19 7.05 -22.65
CA LEU A 78 -34.29 7.68 -21.92
C LEU A 78 -34.97 8.76 -22.76
N ASN A 79 -34.21 9.55 -23.50
CA ASN A 79 -34.76 10.56 -24.40
C ASN A 79 -35.55 9.93 -25.56
N LEU A 80 -35.08 8.80 -26.09
CA LEU A 80 -35.81 8.03 -27.09
C LEU A 80 -37.16 7.55 -26.52
N LEU A 81 -37.16 6.95 -25.33
CA LEU A 81 -38.38 6.47 -24.67
C LEU A 81 -39.35 7.62 -24.34
N ASP A 82 -38.82 8.75 -23.86
CA ASP A 82 -39.57 9.96 -23.56
C ASP A 82 -40.21 10.56 -24.82
N SER A 83 -39.48 10.62 -25.94
CA SER A 83 -40.01 11.08 -27.25
C SER A 83 -41.14 10.20 -27.78
N LYS A 84 -41.21 8.95 -27.34
CA LYS A 84 -42.28 8.00 -27.65
C LYS A 84 -43.41 8.02 -26.62
N GLY A 85 -43.35 8.94 -25.64
CA GLY A 85 -44.39 9.15 -24.62
C GLY A 85 -44.42 8.11 -23.51
N TYR A 86 -43.36 7.29 -23.35
CA TYR A 86 -43.38 6.20 -22.36
C TYR A 86 -43.43 6.68 -20.91
N PHE A 87 -42.96 7.89 -20.63
CA PHE A 87 -42.96 8.45 -19.27
C PHE A 87 -44.13 9.42 -19.02
N SER A 88 -45.00 9.64 -20.00
CA SER A 88 -46.12 10.58 -19.93
C SER A 88 -47.38 9.95 -19.30
N LEU A 89 -47.27 9.42 -18.08
CA LEU A 89 -48.36 8.71 -17.39
C LEU A 89 -49.26 9.62 -16.53
N SER A 90 -48.82 10.83 -16.24
CA SER A 90 -49.55 11.82 -15.44
C SER A 90 -49.69 13.14 -16.21
N SER A 91 -50.73 13.92 -15.89
CA SER A 91 -50.82 15.32 -16.31
C SER A 91 -49.78 16.20 -15.61
N ASP A 92 -49.17 15.70 -14.52
CA ASP A 92 -48.11 16.39 -13.79
C ASP A 92 -46.73 16.10 -14.42
N SER A 93 -46.13 17.16 -14.99
CA SER A 93 -44.79 17.12 -15.57
C SER A 93 -43.70 16.71 -14.57
N GLN A 94 -43.86 16.99 -13.28
CA GLN A 94 -42.92 16.59 -12.23
C GLN A 94 -42.93 15.08 -12.00
N VAL A 95 -44.13 14.47 -12.02
CA VAL A 95 -44.28 13.01 -11.90
C VAL A 95 -43.64 12.31 -13.10
N ASN A 96 -43.90 12.80 -14.32
CA ASN A 96 -43.31 12.24 -15.54
C ASN A 96 -41.77 12.35 -15.53
N ARG A 97 -41.22 13.47 -15.03
CA ARG A 97 -39.77 13.65 -14.85
C ARG A 97 -39.19 12.70 -13.80
N ARG A 98 -39.88 12.50 -12.68
CA ARG A 98 -39.46 11.52 -11.64
C ARG A 98 -39.40 10.12 -12.21
N ILE A 99 -40.40 9.72 -12.99
CA ILE A 99 -40.43 8.43 -13.70
C ILE A 99 -39.21 8.29 -14.61
N LYS A 100 -38.94 9.28 -15.46
CA LYS A 100 -37.77 9.28 -16.36
C LYS A 100 -36.45 9.12 -15.59
N ASN A 101 -36.28 9.86 -14.50
CA ASN A 101 -35.08 9.79 -13.66
C ASN A 101 -34.93 8.42 -12.97
N ALA A 102 -36.02 7.87 -12.45
CA ALA A 102 -36.02 6.54 -11.82
C ALA A 102 -35.60 5.44 -12.80
N PHE A 103 -36.07 5.51 -14.05
CA PHE A 103 -35.59 4.61 -15.11
C PHE A 103 -34.09 4.73 -15.38
N GLY A 104 -33.54 5.96 -15.36
CA GLY A 104 -32.11 6.19 -15.50
C GLY A 104 -31.30 5.58 -14.36
N ILE A 105 -31.77 5.71 -13.12
CA ILE A 105 -31.15 5.07 -11.94
C ILE A 105 -31.13 3.55 -12.13
N ILE A 106 -32.23 2.94 -12.55
CA ILE A 106 -32.34 1.48 -12.70
C ILE A 106 -31.47 0.94 -13.84
N LEU A 107 -31.42 1.62 -14.98
CA LEU A 107 -30.54 1.21 -16.08
C LEU A 107 -29.06 1.30 -15.67
N ASN A 108 -28.66 2.39 -15.00
CA ASN A 108 -27.28 2.54 -14.52
C ASN A 108 -26.93 1.55 -13.42
N LEU A 109 -27.84 1.30 -12.48
CA LEU A 109 -27.65 0.29 -11.43
C LEU A 109 -27.48 -1.11 -12.04
N PHE A 110 -28.28 -1.44 -13.06
CA PHE A 110 -28.14 -2.70 -13.79
C PHE A 110 -26.78 -2.82 -14.47
N ILE A 111 -26.37 -1.82 -15.26
CA ILE A 111 -25.10 -1.83 -15.99
C ILE A 111 -23.91 -1.92 -15.03
N THR A 112 -23.94 -1.19 -13.91
CA THR A 112 -22.85 -1.16 -12.93
C THR A 112 -22.69 -2.49 -12.18
N ASN A 113 -23.79 -3.18 -11.92
CA ASN A 113 -23.80 -4.44 -11.20
C ASN A 113 -23.48 -5.67 -12.08
N GLU A 114 -23.48 -5.54 -13.42
CA GLU A 114 -23.15 -6.64 -14.33
C GLU A 114 -21.65 -6.68 -14.66
N LYS A 115 -21.00 -7.82 -14.37
CA LYS A 115 -19.57 -8.02 -14.64
C LYS A 115 -19.23 -8.04 -16.14
N VAL A 116 -20.13 -8.58 -16.96
CA VAL A 116 -19.99 -8.66 -18.42
C VAL A 116 -21.36 -8.36 -19.04
N ILE A 117 -21.46 -7.24 -19.75
CA ILE A 117 -22.71 -6.81 -20.40
C ILE A 117 -22.53 -6.73 -21.91
N ASN A 118 -23.49 -7.30 -22.63
CA ASN A 118 -23.61 -7.14 -24.08
C ASN A 118 -24.97 -6.54 -24.43
N LEU A 119 -25.13 -6.08 -25.68
CA LEU A 119 -26.34 -5.41 -26.13
C LEU A 119 -27.60 -6.27 -25.95
N SER A 120 -27.51 -7.58 -26.21
CA SER A 120 -28.64 -8.50 -26.06
C SER A 120 -29.13 -8.57 -24.61
N ILE A 121 -28.21 -8.65 -23.64
CA ILE A 121 -28.53 -8.66 -22.21
C ILE A 121 -29.22 -7.35 -21.81
N ALA A 122 -28.67 -6.21 -22.23
CA ALA A 122 -29.23 -4.88 -21.94
C ALA A 122 -30.63 -4.68 -22.55
N VAL A 123 -30.81 -5.08 -23.81
CA VAL A 123 -32.12 -5.04 -24.52
C VAL A 123 -33.14 -5.93 -23.81
N ASN A 124 -32.77 -7.15 -23.43
CA ASN A 124 -33.69 -8.08 -22.75
C ASN A 124 -34.11 -7.54 -21.38
N PHE A 125 -33.18 -6.97 -20.61
CA PHE A 125 -33.49 -6.31 -19.35
C PHE A 125 -34.42 -5.11 -19.55
N GLY A 126 -34.04 -4.17 -20.43
CA GLY A 126 -34.82 -2.96 -20.70
C GLY A 126 -36.23 -3.27 -21.20
N THR A 127 -36.37 -4.26 -22.08
CA THR A 127 -37.67 -4.73 -22.58
C THR A 127 -38.54 -5.24 -21.44
N LYS A 128 -37.98 -6.05 -20.53
CA LYS A 128 -38.74 -6.61 -19.40
C LYS A 128 -39.20 -5.53 -18.42
N ILE A 129 -38.32 -4.56 -18.10
CA ILE A 129 -38.67 -3.43 -17.24
C ILE A 129 -39.75 -2.54 -17.88
N LEU A 130 -39.66 -2.27 -19.20
CA LEU A 130 -40.67 -1.50 -19.90
C LEU A 130 -42.04 -2.19 -19.94
N LEU A 131 -42.08 -3.51 -20.14
CA LEU A 131 -43.33 -4.27 -20.13
C LEU A 131 -43.99 -4.18 -18.74
N TRP A 132 -43.24 -4.47 -17.68
CA TRP A 132 -43.75 -4.36 -16.32
C TRP A 132 -44.19 -2.94 -15.96
N PHE A 133 -43.46 -1.93 -16.41
CA PHE A 133 -43.86 -0.55 -16.20
C PHE A 133 -45.13 -0.17 -16.98
N GLY A 134 -45.29 -0.68 -18.20
CA GLY A 134 -46.53 -0.50 -18.97
C GLY A 134 -47.75 -1.11 -18.29
N ASP A 135 -47.57 -2.28 -17.68
CA ASP A 135 -48.63 -3.03 -17.00
C ASP A 135 -48.98 -2.44 -15.62
N TYR A 136 -47.97 -2.05 -14.83
CA TYR A 136 -48.14 -1.70 -13.42
C TYR A 136 -47.89 -0.21 -13.09
N GLY A 137 -47.15 0.52 -13.92
CA GLY A 137 -46.79 1.93 -13.67
C GLY A 137 -47.97 2.90 -13.65
N LYS A 138 -49.09 2.56 -14.32
CA LYS A 138 -50.33 3.36 -14.31
C LYS A 138 -50.96 3.49 -12.92
N GLN A 139 -50.59 2.64 -11.96
CA GLN A 139 -51.10 2.76 -10.59
C GLN A 139 -50.69 4.06 -9.91
N ILE A 140 -49.59 4.67 -10.33
CA ILE A 140 -49.09 5.96 -9.80
C ILE A 140 -50.04 7.11 -10.18
N SER A 141 -50.78 6.96 -11.28
CA SER A 141 -51.72 7.98 -11.78
C SER A 141 -53.07 7.95 -11.06
N LYS A 142 -53.32 6.96 -10.19
CA LYS A 142 -54.58 6.88 -9.42
C LYS A 142 -54.55 7.89 -8.28
N LYS A 143 -55.52 8.81 -8.26
CA LYS A 143 -55.69 9.77 -7.14
C LYS A 143 -56.08 9.00 -5.88
N SER A 144 -55.22 9.02 -4.88
CA SER A 144 -55.45 8.44 -3.55
C SER A 144 -54.78 9.32 -2.49
N PRO A 145 -55.35 9.44 -1.27
CA PRO A 145 -54.66 10.09 -0.15
C PRO A 145 -53.45 9.29 0.34
N PHE A 146 -53.28 8.04 -0.12
CA PHE A 146 -52.16 7.16 0.24
C PHE A 146 -51.26 6.88 -0.97
N ASN A 147 -49.94 6.75 -0.74
CA ASN A 147 -49.01 6.24 -1.74
C ASN A 147 -49.51 4.87 -2.26
N PRO A 148 -49.38 4.58 -3.57
CA PRO A 148 -49.65 3.24 -4.09
C PRO A 148 -48.77 2.20 -3.38
N LYS A 149 -49.32 1.04 -3.06
CA LYS A 149 -48.61 0.01 -2.26
C LYS A 149 -48.31 -1.22 -3.10
N VAL A 150 -47.09 -1.72 -3.03
CA VAL A 150 -46.64 -2.93 -3.72
C VAL A 150 -46.20 -3.94 -2.68
N VAL A 151 -46.93 -5.05 -2.56
CA VAL A 151 -46.56 -6.16 -1.70
C VAL A 151 -46.06 -7.29 -2.58
N TYR A 152 -44.88 -7.82 -2.26
CA TYR A 152 -44.31 -8.99 -2.93
C TYR A 152 -44.23 -10.15 -1.94
N TRP A 153 -44.98 -11.21 -2.19
CA TRP A 153 -44.91 -12.46 -1.42
C TRP A 153 -44.02 -13.47 -2.13
N GLY A 154 -42.83 -13.69 -1.58
CA GLY A 154 -41.88 -14.70 -2.05
C GLY A 154 -40.45 -14.21 -2.16
N SER A 155 -39.62 -14.93 -2.93
CA SER A 155 -38.20 -14.61 -3.14
C SER A 155 -38.00 -13.99 -4.52
N PRO A 156 -37.90 -12.65 -4.64
CA PRO A 156 -37.79 -11.99 -5.93
C PRO A 156 -36.47 -12.31 -6.62
N LYS A 157 -36.54 -12.52 -7.94
CA LYS A 157 -35.38 -12.75 -8.81
C LYS A 157 -34.73 -11.43 -9.18
N LYS A 158 -33.54 -11.51 -9.79
CA LYS A 158 -32.68 -10.36 -10.13
C LYS A 158 -33.45 -9.19 -10.76
N HIS A 159 -34.15 -9.41 -11.88
CA HIS A 159 -34.87 -8.34 -12.57
C HIS A 159 -36.08 -7.82 -11.77
N GLU A 160 -36.73 -8.68 -10.99
CA GLU A 160 -37.89 -8.30 -10.17
C GLU A 160 -37.45 -7.34 -9.06
N ILE A 161 -36.27 -7.53 -8.49
CA ILE A 161 -35.68 -6.61 -7.52
C ILE A 161 -35.46 -5.22 -8.14
N TYR A 162 -34.86 -5.14 -9.33
CA TYR A 162 -34.72 -3.87 -10.05
C TYR A 162 -36.06 -3.18 -10.29
N PHE A 163 -37.09 -3.96 -10.64
CA PHE A 163 -38.43 -3.41 -10.84
C PHE A 163 -39.08 -2.94 -9.53
N LEU A 164 -38.90 -3.65 -8.42
CA LEU A 164 -39.39 -3.21 -7.11
C LEU A 164 -38.70 -1.91 -6.65
N ILE A 165 -37.39 -1.76 -6.89
CA ILE A 165 -36.67 -0.50 -6.68
C ILE A 165 -37.22 0.61 -7.60
N LEU A 166 -37.51 0.29 -8.86
CA LEU A 166 -38.14 1.25 -9.77
C LEU A 166 -39.46 1.78 -9.19
N MET A 167 -40.32 0.88 -8.70
CA MET A 167 -41.62 1.23 -8.10
C MET A 167 -41.46 2.10 -6.85
N SER A 168 -40.44 1.89 -6.03
CA SER A 168 -40.19 2.78 -4.88
C SER A 168 -39.71 4.16 -5.32
N LEU A 169 -38.79 4.23 -6.30
CA LEU A 169 -38.24 5.50 -6.79
C LEU A 169 -39.29 6.40 -7.46
N ILE A 170 -40.38 5.83 -7.96
CA ILE A 170 -41.49 6.56 -8.59
C ILE A 170 -42.65 6.85 -7.65
N GLY A 171 -42.53 6.51 -6.36
CA GLY A 171 -43.47 6.93 -5.32
C GLY A 171 -44.35 5.84 -4.70
N CYS A 172 -44.08 4.56 -4.94
CA CYS A 172 -44.86 3.47 -4.35
C CYS A 172 -44.20 2.94 -3.06
N ASP A 173 -44.99 2.70 -2.01
CA ASP A 173 -44.51 1.94 -0.86
C ASP A 173 -44.34 0.48 -1.25
N VAL A 174 -43.17 -0.10 -1.01
CA VAL A 174 -42.83 -1.49 -1.36
C VAL A 174 -42.56 -2.31 -0.11
N LEU A 175 -43.23 -3.47 0.00
CA LEU A 175 -43.00 -4.45 1.05
C LEU A 175 -42.71 -5.82 0.42
N VAL A 176 -41.50 -6.32 0.63
CA VAL A 176 -41.10 -7.68 0.24
C VAL A 176 -41.18 -8.58 1.46
N LEU A 177 -42.02 -9.61 1.36
CA LEU A 177 -42.21 -10.65 2.36
C LEU A 177 -41.55 -11.92 1.84
N ASN A 178 -40.30 -12.14 2.26
CA ASN A 178 -39.51 -13.29 1.87
C ASN A 178 -39.23 -14.17 3.10
N THR A 179 -39.99 -15.24 3.28
CA THR A 179 -39.76 -16.14 4.41
C THR A 179 -38.52 -17.04 4.27
N SER A 180 -37.83 -16.98 3.13
CA SER A 180 -36.54 -17.65 2.92
C SER A 180 -35.38 -16.75 3.33
N LEU A 181 -34.37 -17.32 3.99
CA LEU A 181 -33.14 -16.59 4.35
C LEU A 181 -32.25 -16.32 3.12
N ARG A 182 -32.54 -16.93 1.96
CA ARG A 182 -31.80 -16.77 0.71
C ARG A 182 -32.28 -15.57 -0.09
N ASP A 183 -32.07 -14.39 0.46
CA ASP A 183 -32.45 -13.16 -0.20
C ASP A 183 -31.43 -12.72 -1.27
N LYS A 184 -31.91 -12.26 -2.43
CA LYS A 184 -31.04 -11.95 -3.59
C LYS A 184 -30.73 -10.46 -3.74
N PHE A 185 -31.28 -9.62 -2.86
CA PHE A 185 -31.02 -8.17 -2.85
C PHE A 185 -29.55 -7.83 -2.61
N ASP A 186 -28.79 -8.68 -1.91
CA ASP A 186 -27.38 -8.41 -1.62
C ASP A 186 -26.51 -8.36 -2.90
N ASN A 187 -27.01 -8.88 -4.04
CA ASN A 187 -26.35 -8.80 -5.34
C ASN A 187 -26.69 -7.51 -6.14
N ILE A 188 -27.64 -6.69 -5.66
CA ILE A 188 -28.18 -5.54 -6.40
C ILE A 188 -28.18 -4.28 -5.55
N ASP A 189 -28.68 -4.38 -4.32
CA ASP A 189 -28.75 -3.34 -3.29
C ASP A 189 -27.88 -3.76 -2.09
N LYS A 190 -26.59 -4.01 -2.37
CA LYS A 190 -25.61 -4.56 -1.40
C LYS A 190 -25.54 -3.75 -0.10
N TYR A 191 -25.72 -2.43 -0.21
CA TYR A 191 -25.58 -1.49 0.89
C TYR A 191 -26.92 -1.02 1.47
N ASN A 192 -28.06 -1.62 1.07
CA ASN A 192 -29.40 -1.23 1.55
C ASN A 192 -29.75 0.25 1.27
N GLU A 193 -29.26 0.77 0.14
CA GLU A 193 -29.50 2.14 -0.30
C GLU A 193 -30.98 2.34 -0.65
N PHE A 194 -31.59 1.34 -1.31
CA PHE A 194 -32.97 1.42 -1.79
C PHE A 194 -33.97 0.75 -0.85
N SER A 195 -33.58 -0.33 -0.17
CA SER A 195 -34.47 -1.15 0.66
C SER A 195 -33.95 -1.32 2.08
N MET A 196 -34.84 -1.36 3.08
CA MET A 196 -34.51 -1.63 4.48
C MET A 196 -34.81 -3.08 4.84
N ILE A 197 -33.85 -3.77 5.46
CA ILE A 197 -34.00 -5.18 5.83
C ILE A 197 -34.42 -5.36 7.29
N ILE A 198 -35.41 -6.24 7.51
CA ILE A 198 -35.80 -6.77 8.81
C ILE A 198 -35.57 -8.28 8.76
N LYS A 199 -34.67 -8.81 9.59
CA LYS A 199 -34.34 -10.24 9.63
C LYS A 199 -34.99 -10.91 10.85
N TYR A 200 -35.56 -12.07 10.62
CA TYR A 200 -36.04 -13.00 11.64
C TYR A 200 -35.27 -14.33 11.53
N PRO A 201 -35.16 -15.09 12.64
CA PRO A 201 -34.22 -16.20 12.74
C PRO A 201 -34.69 -17.48 12.03
N ASN A 202 -36.01 -17.69 11.87
CA ASN A 202 -36.53 -18.94 11.30
C ASN A 202 -36.84 -18.79 9.81
N GLU A 203 -36.59 -19.86 9.05
CA GLU A 203 -36.93 -19.96 7.63
C GLU A 203 -38.23 -20.73 7.45
N LEU A 204 -39.11 -20.27 6.55
CA LEU A 204 -40.31 -21.01 6.14
C LEU A 204 -40.34 -21.20 4.62
N PRO A 205 -40.72 -22.38 4.12
CA PRO A 205 -40.92 -22.60 2.69
C PRO A 205 -41.95 -21.62 2.13
N ILE A 206 -41.61 -20.98 1.00
CA ILE A 206 -42.49 -20.01 0.34
C ILE A 206 -43.67 -20.75 -0.31
N GLY A 207 -44.77 -20.88 0.44
CA GLY A 207 -46.00 -21.54 0.04
C GLY A 207 -46.96 -20.67 -0.78
N ALA A 208 -48.20 -21.12 -0.94
CA ALA A 208 -49.29 -20.27 -1.44
C ALA A 208 -49.52 -19.08 -0.48
N PHE A 209 -50.03 -17.97 -0.99
CA PHE A 209 -50.35 -16.81 -0.14
C PHE A 209 -51.37 -17.20 0.95
N PRO A 210 -51.28 -16.66 2.19
CA PRO A 210 -52.19 -17.02 3.29
C PRO A 210 -53.67 -16.81 2.92
N ALA A 211 -54.49 -17.86 3.07
CA ALA A 211 -55.94 -17.81 2.86
C ALA A 211 -56.69 -17.93 4.20
N ALA A 212 -57.86 -17.28 4.30
CA ALA A 212 -58.69 -17.18 5.51
C ALA A 212 -59.07 -18.52 6.18
N GLN A 213 -58.93 -19.65 5.49
CA GLN A 213 -59.39 -20.96 5.97
C GLN A 213 -58.44 -21.67 6.95
N ASN A 214 -57.16 -21.29 7.05
CA ASN A 214 -56.21 -22.02 7.89
C ASN A 214 -56.11 -21.55 9.36
N THR A 215 -56.82 -20.49 9.74
CA THR A 215 -56.69 -19.86 11.07
C THR A 215 -57.75 -20.30 12.07
N LEU A 216 -58.83 -20.95 11.63
CA LEU A 216 -59.99 -21.27 12.48
C LEU A 216 -59.91 -22.63 13.20
N GLU A 217 -59.04 -23.56 12.78
CA GLU A 217 -59.00 -24.91 13.38
C GLU A 217 -57.97 -25.11 14.51
N LYS A 218 -57.13 -24.12 14.84
CA LYS A 218 -56.10 -24.29 15.89
C LYS A 218 -56.01 -23.16 16.93
N MET A 219 -57.09 -22.39 17.10
CA MET A 219 -57.27 -21.45 18.21
C MET A 219 -58.49 -21.84 19.07
N LYS A 220 -58.47 -23.07 19.58
CA LYS A 220 -59.11 -23.41 20.85
C LYS A 220 -58.05 -24.11 21.67
N ILE A 221 -57.48 -23.40 22.64
CA ILE A 221 -57.05 -23.87 23.97
C ILE A 221 -56.21 -22.75 24.60
N MET A 222 -56.65 -22.38 25.81
CA MET A 222 -55.94 -21.60 26.84
C MET A 222 -55.97 -20.08 26.75
N THR A 223 -57.17 -19.58 27.09
CA THR A 223 -57.37 -18.50 28.07
C THR A 223 -56.42 -18.57 29.27
N ALA A 224 -55.85 -17.44 29.68
CA ALA A 224 -56.12 -16.77 30.97
C ALA A 224 -55.14 -15.59 31.20
N GLN A 225 -55.69 -14.43 31.57
CA GLN A 225 -54.95 -13.26 32.08
C GLN A 225 -54.44 -13.51 33.52
N PRO A 226 -53.57 -12.64 34.11
CA PRO A 226 -54.09 -11.42 34.77
C PRO A 226 -53.19 -10.16 34.73
N LYS A 227 -53.89 -9.02 34.56
CA LYS A 227 -53.79 -7.65 35.15
C LYS A 227 -52.48 -7.06 35.73
N SER A 228 -52.41 -5.73 35.49
CA SER A 228 -51.85 -4.58 36.26
C SER A 228 -50.63 -3.93 35.56
N GLU A 229 -50.43 -2.61 35.42
CA GLU A 229 -50.90 -1.41 36.13
C GLU A 229 -51.02 -0.20 35.17
N LYS A 230 -51.93 0.71 35.49
CA LYS A 230 -51.97 2.07 34.94
C LYS A 230 -50.78 2.87 35.47
N LYS A 231 -49.90 3.35 34.59
CA LYS A 231 -49.12 4.57 34.85
C LYS A 231 -49.60 5.66 33.90
N LYS A 232 -50.15 6.72 34.51
CA LYS A 232 -50.20 8.05 33.89
C LYS A 232 -48.76 8.41 33.52
N THR A 233 -48.56 8.87 32.30
CA THR A 233 -47.38 9.66 31.97
C THR A 233 -47.88 10.90 31.26
N GLU A 234 -47.52 12.01 31.86
CA GLU A 234 -47.89 13.37 31.49
C GLU A 234 -47.50 13.65 30.05
N SER A 235 -48.33 14.43 29.37
CA SER A 235 -48.00 15.12 28.14
C SER A 235 -46.74 15.97 28.35
N THR A 236 -45.58 15.43 28.01
CA THR A 236 -44.37 16.22 27.82
C THR A 236 -44.39 16.67 26.37
N GLN A 237 -44.57 17.97 26.14
CA GLN A 237 -44.34 18.59 24.84
C GLN A 237 -42.96 18.14 24.35
N GLN A 238 -42.92 17.39 23.25
CA GLN A 238 -41.67 17.06 22.58
C GLN A 238 -41.15 18.34 21.92
N ASN A 239 -39.99 18.80 22.38
CA ASN A 239 -39.20 19.84 21.73
C ASN A 239 -38.67 19.29 20.39
N GLU A 240 -39.47 19.39 19.34
CA GLU A 240 -39.07 19.17 17.95
C GLU A 240 -38.73 20.53 17.31
N LEU A 241 -37.73 20.56 16.43
CA LEU A 241 -37.37 21.75 15.65
C LEU A 241 -38.55 22.12 14.74
N ASP A 242 -38.94 23.40 14.68
CA ASP A 242 -39.98 23.82 13.73
C ASP A 242 -39.50 23.59 12.28
N ASN A 243 -40.13 22.63 11.59
CA ASN A 243 -39.79 22.24 10.23
C ASN A 243 -40.04 23.35 9.19
N SER A 244 -40.67 24.46 9.59
CA SER A 244 -40.89 25.63 8.72
C SER A 244 -39.58 26.21 8.15
N PHE A 245 -38.47 26.17 8.90
CA PHE A 245 -37.17 26.73 8.52
C PHE A 245 -36.37 25.92 7.48
N LEU A 246 -36.73 24.66 7.20
CA LEU A 246 -35.98 23.72 6.35
C LEU A 246 -36.80 23.16 5.18
N SER A 247 -37.99 23.70 4.96
CA SER A 247 -38.93 23.21 3.93
C SER A 247 -38.57 23.67 2.51
N ASP A 248 -37.65 24.62 2.39
CA ASP A 248 -37.21 25.16 1.11
C ASP A 248 -36.28 24.19 0.36
N PRO A 249 -36.30 24.19 -0.99
CA PRO A 249 -35.47 23.28 -1.76
C PRO A 249 -33.98 23.54 -1.55
N ALA A 250 -33.19 22.46 -1.42
CA ALA A 250 -31.73 22.49 -1.30
C ALA A 250 -31.07 21.46 -2.23
N ALA A 251 -29.78 21.61 -2.50
CA ALA A 251 -29.01 20.62 -3.22
C ALA A 251 -28.84 19.33 -2.39
N VAL A 252 -28.91 18.17 -3.05
CA VAL A 252 -28.69 16.88 -2.39
C VAL A 252 -27.30 16.37 -2.74
N VAL A 253 -26.43 16.22 -1.76
CA VAL A 253 -25.08 15.67 -1.98
C VAL A 253 -25.03 14.19 -1.63
N LYS A 254 -24.46 13.39 -2.54
CA LYS A 254 -24.23 11.96 -2.37
C LYS A 254 -22.75 11.66 -2.37
N LEU A 255 -22.31 10.85 -1.41
CA LEU A 255 -20.93 10.38 -1.31
C LEU A 255 -20.61 9.47 -2.51
N LYS A 256 -19.64 9.88 -3.31
CA LYS A 256 -19.08 9.10 -4.42
C LYS A 256 -17.86 8.31 -3.96
N ARG A 257 -17.75 7.04 -4.37
CA ARG A 257 -16.63 6.15 -4.05
C ARG A 257 -15.68 6.02 -5.25
N THR A 258 -14.40 5.79 -5.00
CA THR A 258 -13.35 5.66 -6.03
C THR A 258 -12.08 5.02 -5.46
N GLU A 259 -11.38 4.24 -6.28
CA GLU A 259 -10.06 3.70 -5.94
C GLU A 259 -8.91 4.59 -6.47
N THR A 260 -9.20 5.55 -7.35
CA THR A 260 -8.22 6.39 -8.08
C THR A 260 -8.45 7.87 -7.83
N ILE A 261 -8.57 8.26 -6.55
CA ILE A 261 -9.00 9.61 -6.14
C ILE A 261 -8.13 10.74 -6.71
N LEU A 262 -6.83 10.53 -6.88
CA LEU A 262 -5.91 11.57 -7.36
C LEU A 262 -6.24 12.02 -8.80
N GLU A 263 -6.85 11.15 -9.60
CA GLU A 263 -7.30 11.42 -10.96
C GLU A 263 -8.77 11.83 -10.97
N ASP A 264 -9.61 11.07 -10.27
CA ASP A 264 -11.06 11.22 -10.24
C ASP A 264 -11.52 12.56 -9.66
N ILE A 265 -10.79 13.11 -8.69
CA ILE A 265 -11.12 14.41 -8.09
C ILE A 265 -11.05 15.55 -9.11
N LEU A 266 -10.25 15.40 -10.17
CA LEU A 266 -10.11 16.39 -11.24
C LEU A 266 -11.27 16.35 -12.25
N VAL A 267 -12.09 15.28 -12.23
CA VAL A 267 -13.26 15.15 -13.11
C VAL A 267 -14.37 16.09 -12.63
N PRO A 268 -14.90 17.02 -13.47
CA PRO A 268 -16.01 17.91 -13.09
C PRO A 268 -17.29 17.17 -12.66
N LEU A 269 -18.06 17.73 -11.72
CA LEU A 269 -19.28 17.08 -11.19
C LEU A 269 -20.26 16.65 -12.28
N ASN A 270 -20.48 17.50 -13.29
CA ASN A 270 -21.44 17.25 -14.38
C ASN A 270 -21.06 16.05 -15.28
N LYS A 271 -19.81 15.59 -15.22
CA LYS A 271 -19.33 14.40 -15.95
C LYS A 271 -19.31 13.13 -15.10
N ARG A 272 -19.64 13.22 -13.81
CA ARG A 272 -19.62 12.08 -12.89
C ARG A 272 -20.92 11.31 -12.95
N SER A 273 -20.82 9.98 -12.87
CA SER A 273 -22.01 9.15 -12.66
C SER A 273 -22.72 9.53 -11.35
N GLY A 274 -24.04 9.66 -11.43
CA GLY A 274 -24.92 10.08 -10.32
C GLY A 274 -25.26 11.57 -10.30
N TYR A 275 -24.68 12.39 -11.18
CA TYR A 275 -25.01 13.83 -11.26
C TYR A 275 -26.38 14.07 -11.89
N ILE A 276 -27.17 14.93 -11.25
CA ILE A 276 -28.44 15.45 -11.78
C ILE A 276 -28.38 16.98 -11.67
N GLY A 277 -28.68 17.68 -12.77
CA GLY A 277 -28.65 19.14 -12.84
C GLY A 277 -29.89 19.83 -12.25
N LYS A 278 -30.02 21.12 -12.54
CA LYS A 278 -31.13 22.00 -12.09
C LYS A 278 -32.52 21.42 -12.43
N PRO A 279 -33.59 21.76 -11.67
CA PRO A 279 -33.66 22.76 -10.59
C PRO A 279 -33.31 22.23 -9.18
N TYR A 280 -33.28 20.91 -8.98
CA TYR A 280 -32.95 20.29 -7.69
C TYR A 280 -31.76 19.35 -7.89
N PRO A 281 -30.53 19.88 -7.84
CA PRO A 281 -29.35 19.14 -8.23
C PRO A 281 -29.02 18.02 -7.24
N ILE A 282 -28.57 16.89 -7.78
CA ILE A 282 -27.93 15.81 -7.02
C ILE A 282 -26.45 15.80 -7.38
N LEU A 283 -25.61 16.07 -6.38
CA LEU A 283 -24.18 16.27 -6.55
C LEU A 283 -23.42 15.03 -6.05
N PRO A 284 -22.71 14.27 -6.91
CA PRO A 284 -21.89 13.15 -6.50
C PRO A 284 -20.48 13.62 -6.13
N ALA A 285 -20.30 14.04 -4.88
CA ALA A 285 -19.06 14.60 -4.35
C ALA A 285 -18.23 13.52 -3.63
N TYR A 286 -16.91 13.71 -3.62
CA TYR A 286 -15.97 12.83 -2.93
C TYR A 286 -15.73 13.32 -1.50
N PHE A 287 -15.70 12.40 -0.54
CA PHE A 287 -15.09 12.63 0.76
C PHE A 287 -14.20 11.44 1.09
N VAL A 288 -12.94 11.54 0.69
CA VAL A 288 -11.99 10.42 0.69
C VAL A 288 -10.90 10.63 1.74
N ARG A 289 -10.60 9.55 2.46
CA ARG A 289 -9.46 9.42 3.38
C ARG A 289 -8.40 8.59 2.67
N TYR A 290 -7.32 9.23 2.24
CA TYR A 290 -6.20 8.62 1.54
C TYR A 290 -5.05 8.39 2.52
N ILE A 291 -4.93 7.15 3.00
CA ILE A 291 -4.08 6.79 4.12
C ILE A 291 -2.96 5.87 3.65
N GLY A 292 -1.73 6.19 4.05
CA GLY A 292 -0.53 5.46 3.65
C GLY A 292 -0.05 5.83 2.24
N VAL A 293 1.01 5.15 1.82
CA VAL A 293 1.76 5.41 0.58
C VAL A 293 1.67 4.22 -0.38
N PRO A 294 1.31 4.43 -1.67
CA PRO A 294 1.20 3.35 -2.65
C PRO A 294 2.57 2.78 -3.01
N GLY A 295 2.67 1.45 -3.17
CA GLY A 295 3.91 0.74 -3.52
C GLY A 295 3.95 0.30 -4.98
N SER A 296 3.88 1.23 -5.92
CA SER A 296 3.80 0.95 -7.37
C SER A 296 5.15 0.89 -8.09
N SER A 297 6.26 1.27 -7.44
CA SER A 297 7.59 1.32 -8.04
C SER A 297 8.69 1.15 -6.98
N ASP A 298 9.96 1.15 -7.41
CA ASP A 298 11.11 1.04 -6.51
C ASP A 298 11.29 2.29 -5.63
N ASP A 299 11.04 3.48 -6.21
CA ASP A 299 11.14 4.78 -5.55
C ASP A 299 9.73 5.34 -5.22
N TRP A 300 8.89 4.46 -4.67
CA TRP A 300 7.49 4.73 -4.37
C TRP A 300 7.27 5.94 -3.43
N GLU A 301 8.22 6.21 -2.53
CA GLU A 301 8.20 7.40 -1.69
C GLU A 301 8.28 8.69 -2.52
N ALA A 302 9.26 8.78 -3.43
CA ALA A 302 9.44 9.95 -4.27
C ALA A 302 8.23 10.14 -5.22
N GLU A 303 7.68 9.05 -5.75
CA GLU A 303 6.45 9.09 -6.56
C GLU A 303 5.25 9.64 -5.80
N TYR A 304 5.06 9.24 -4.55
CA TYR A 304 3.97 9.73 -3.73
C TYR A 304 4.04 11.24 -3.53
N TYR A 305 5.21 11.76 -3.14
CA TYR A 305 5.38 13.21 -2.98
C TYR A 305 5.26 13.96 -4.31
N ASN A 306 5.71 13.39 -5.43
CA ASN A 306 5.49 13.99 -6.75
C ASN A 306 4.01 14.01 -7.12
N SER A 307 3.27 12.96 -6.78
CA SER A 307 1.82 12.88 -7.01
C SER A 307 1.07 13.93 -6.19
N LEU A 308 1.45 14.13 -4.93
CA LEU A 308 0.91 15.20 -4.08
C LEU A 308 1.17 16.60 -4.67
N TYR A 309 2.41 16.85 -5.07
CA TYR A 309 2.81 18.14 -5.66
C TYR A 309 2.04 18.44 -6.96
N ASN A 310 1.95 17.44 -7.84
CA ASN A 310 1.25 17.58 -9.12
C ASN A 310 -0.27 17.71 -8.94
N LEU A 311 -0.85 17.03 -7.95
CA LEU A 311 -2.25 17.21 -7.59
C LEU A 311 -2.52 18.64 -7.09
N ASP A 312 -1.74 19.14 -6.13
CA ASP A 312 -1.89 20.51 -5.59
C ASP A 312 -1.83 21.57 -6.71
N ARG A 313 -0.86 21.44 -7.62
CA ARG A 313 -0.76 22.33 -8.78
C ARG A 313 -1.99 22.26 -9.68
N SER A 314 -2.50 21.06 -9.93
CA SER A 314 -3.70 20.84 -10.74
C SER A 314 -4.95 21.44 -10.08
N LEU A 315 -5.09 21.31 -8.76
CA LEU A 315 -6.20 21.87 -7.99
C LEU A 315 -6.13 23.40 -7.91
N GLN A 316 -4.95 24.00 -7.75
CA GLN A 316 -4.78 25.46 -7.77
C GLN A 316 -5.24 26.09 -9.09
N MET A 317 -4.98 25.42 -10.22
CA MET A 317 -5.42 25.88 -11.54
C MET A 317 -6.95 25.88 -11.71
N SER A 318 -7.70 25.16 -10.85
CA SER A 318 -9.17 25.10 -10.92
C SER A 318 -9.87 26.35 -10.36
N GLY A 319 -9.17 27.20 -9.60
CA GLY A 319 -9.69 28.46 -9.06
C GLY A 319 -10.55 28.36 -7.79
N PHE A 320 -11.08 27.19 -7.42
CA PHE A 320 -11.95 26.98 -6.26
C PHE A 320 -11.36 25.93 -5.30
N TYR A 321 -10.21 26.22 -4.71
CA TYR A 321 -9.41 25.25 -3.96
C TYR A 321 -8.97 25.79 -2.59
N LEU A 322 -9.20 25.01 -1.53
CA LEU A 322 -8.64 25.23 -0.19
C LEU A 322 -7.71 24.10 0.21
N LYS A 323 -6.57 24.47 0.80
CA LYS A 323 -5.57 23.55 1.33
C LYS A 323 -5.32 23.80 2.81
N PHE A 324 -5.38 22.76 3.63
CA PHE A 324 -5.03 22.77 5.04
C PHE A 324 -3.81 21.88 5.28
N MET A 325 -2.78 22.42 5.93
CA MET A 325 -1.54 21.70 6.27
C MET A 325 -1.20 21.70 7.77
N GLU A 326 -1.75 22.68 8.51
CA GLU A 326 -1.47 22.92 9.95
C GLU A 326 -2.75 22.83 10.80
N GLY A 327 -3.70 22.00 10.37
CA GLY A 327 -5.06 21.99 10.91
C GLY A 327 -5.87 23.23 10.50
N ILE A 328 -7.05 23.39 11.09
CA ILE A 328 -7.97 24.49 10.78
C ILE A 328 -7.87 25.54 11.89
N ALA A 329 -7.45 26.75 11.51
CA ALA A 329 -7.30 27.86 12.45
C ALA A 329 -8.62 28.14 13.19
N ALA A 330 -8.54 28.31 14.51
CA ALA A 330 -9.69 28.68 15.33
C ALA A 330 -10.24 30.06 14.91
N PRO A 331 -11.51 30.38 15.24
CA PRO A 331 -12.05 31.72 15.06
C PRO A 331 -11.20 32.78 15.75
N SER A 332 -10.99 33.92 15.10
CA SER A 332 -10.29 35.07 15.69
C SER A 332 -11.22 35.84 16.65
N ALA A 333 -10.65 36.74 17.44
CA ALA A 333 -11.44 37.65 18.28
C ALA A 333 -12.38 38.52 17.41
N GLU A 334 -11.87 39.05 16.29
CA GLU A 334 -12.65 39.86 15.35
C GLU A 334 -13.86 39.11 14.77
N GLU A 335 -13.70 37.84 14.41
CA GLU A 335 -14.81 37.01 13.92
C GLU A 335 -15.81 36.66 15.03
N SER A 336 -15.34 36.60 16.28
CA SER A 336 -16.21 36.37 17.43
C SER A 336 -17.02 37.61 17.76
N ASP A 337 -16.45 38.81 17.59
CA ASP A 337 -17.12 40.10 17.80
C ASP A 337 -18.24 40.36 16.76
N MET A 338 -18.17 39.73 15.59
CA MET A 338 -19.24 39.77 14.58
C MET A 338 -20.50 38.98 14.99
N ILE A 339 -20.41 38.13 16.01
CA ILE A 339 -21.54 37.33 16.51
C ILE A 339 -22.40 38.21 17.43
N PRO A 340 -23.72 38.30 17.22
CA PRO A 340 -24.59 39.12 18.05
C PRO A 340 -24.48 38.78 19.56
N ASN A 341 -24.14 39.77 20.39
CA ASN A 341 -24.00 39.62 21.84
C ASN A 341 -25.20 38.96 22.53
N ARG A 342 -26.40 39.10 21.96
CA ARG A 342 -27.61 38.45 22.46
C ARG A 342 -27.54 36.92 22.42
N LEU A 343 -26.85 36.33 21.44
CA LEU A 343 -26.67 34.87 21.36
C LEU A 343 -25.69 34.34 22.43
N ILE A 344 -24.79 35.19 22.92
CA ILE A 344 -23.79 34.82 23.93
C ILE A 344 -24.37 34.95 25.35
N GLY A 345 -25.26 35.93 25.57
CA GLY A 345 -25.90 36.19 26.87
C GLY A 345 -27.24 35.47 27.11
N TYR A 346 -27.82 34.83 26.10
CA TYR A 346 -29.13 34.19 26.20
C TYR A 346 -29.06 32.79 26.82
N ARG A 347 -30.03 32.46 27.68
CA ARG A 347 -30.14 31.14 28.33
C ARG A 347 -31.02 30.21 27.50
N PHE A 348 -30.40 29.51 26.55
CA PHE A 348 -31.08 28.48 25.77
C PHE A 348 -31.50 27.28 26.63
N GLN A 349 -32.68 26.75 26.35
CA GLN A 349 -33.27 25.59 27.03
C GLN A 349 -32.83 24.28 26.39
N ASN A 350 -32.59 24.27 25.09
CA ASN A 350 -32.18 23.08 24.34
C ASN A 350 -31.42 23.47 23.06
N ARG A 351 -30.91 22.46 22.34
CA ARG A 351 -30.14 22.68 21.10
C ARG A 351 -30.98 23.21 19.93
N PHE A 352 -32.27 22.90 19.90
CA PHE A 352 -33.16 23.33 18.81
C PHE A 352 -33.41 24.84 18.89
N GLU A 353 -33.57 25.37 20.10
CA GLU A 353 -33.68 26.82 20.33
C GLU A 353 -32.41 27.58 19.89
N ILE A 354 -31.21 26.99 20.09
CA ILE A 354 -29.96 27.55 19.56
C ILE A 354 -30.03 27.65 18.03
N ILE A 355 -30.43 26.57 17.37
CA ILE A 355 -30.52 26.50 15.91
C ILE A 355 -31.53 27.51 15.38
N GLU A 356 -32.73 27.55 15.95
CA GLU A 356 -33.80 28.47 15.53
C GLU A 356 -33.38 29.93 15.66
N GLN A 357 -32.81 30.33 16.80
CA GLN A 357 -32.34 31.70 16.99
C GLN A 357 -31.23 32.06 15.99
N ILE A 358 -30.26 31.17 15.75
CA ILE A 358 -29.20 31.40 14.75
C ILE A 358 -29.77 31.58 13.35
N LEU A 359 -30.76 30.77 12.95
CA LEU A 359 -31.41 30.86 11.65
C LEU A 359 -32.22 32.17 11.51
N MET A 360 -32.92 32.59 12.57
CA MET A 360 -33.66 33.86 12.61
C MET A 360 -32.72 35.08 12.51
N ASP A 361 -31.51 34.98 13.07
CA ASP A 361 -30.53 36.07 13.12
C ASP A 361 -29.82 36.31 11.79
N LYS A 362 -29.98 35.39 10.82
CA LYS A 362 -29.40 35.49 9.46
C LYS A 362 -27.88 35.75 9.45
N ILE A 363 -27.16 35.20 10.42
CA ILE A 363 -25.69 35.34 10.59
C ILE A 363 -24.86 34.35 9.76
N LEU A 364 -25.52 33.36 9.15
CA LEU A 364 -24.90 32.48 8.16
C LEU A 364 -24.60 33.26 6.87
N PRO A 365 -23.57 32.87 6.10
CA PRO A 365 -23.21 33.60 4.90
C PRO A 365 -24.33 33.51 3.85
N GLN A 366 -24.71 34.66 3.29
CA GLN A 366 -25.72 34.78 2.24
C GLN A 366 -25.03 34.84 0.87
N MET A 367 -25.40 33.91 0.01
CA MET A 367 -24.94 33.76 -1.35
C MET A 367 -25.97 34.36 -2.32
N HIS A 368 -25.58 34.54 -3.59
CA HIS A 368 -26.49 35.06 -4.62
C HIS A 368 -27.39 33.97 -5.23
N ASP A 369 -27.52 32.81 -4.58
CA ASP A 369 -28.32 31.68 -5.02
C ASP A 369 -29.11 31.13 -3.81
N GLU A 370 -30.44 31.26 -3.88
CA GLU A 370 -31.37 30.82 -2.83
C GLU A 370 -31.23 29.31 -2.53
N LEU A 371 -30.96 28.51 -3.56
CA LEU A 371 -30.76 27.06 -3.40
C LEU A 371 -29.48 26.77 -2.59
N LEU A 372 -28.41 27.52 -2.83
CA LEU A 372 -27.16 27.38 -2.08
C LEU A 372 -27.33 27.88 -0.65
N ASP A 373 -28.06 28.98 -0.44
CA ASP A 373 -28.40 29.48 0.90
C ASP A 373 -29.20 28.46 1.71
N ASN A 374 -30.19 27.82 1.09
CA ASN A 374 -30.95 26.71 1.69
C ASN A 374 -30.03 25.53 2.02
N THR A 375 -29.10 25.20 1.12
CA THR A 375 -28.13 24.12 1.33
C THR A 375 -27.19 24.44 2.50
N ILE A 376 -26.77 25.70 2.66
CA ILE A 376 -25.96 26.18 3.79
C ILE A 376 -26.73 26.07 5.11
N ARG A 377 -27.98 26.53 5.14
CA ARG A 377 -28.86 26.41 6.31
C ARG A 377 -29.04 24.94 6.72
N ASN A 378 -29.40 24.08 5.77
CA ASN A 378 -29.60 22.65 6.02
C ASN A 378 -28.33 21.97 6.50
N THR A 379 -27.18 22.29 5.89
CA THR A 379 -25.88 21.76 6.29
C THR A 379 -25.51 22.20 7.70
N PHE A 380 -25.74 23.47 8.07
CA PHE A 380 -25.49 23.95 9.43
C PHE A 380 -26.29 23.14 10.46
N VAL A 381 -27.59 22.95 10.22
CA VAL A 381 -28.45 22.16 11.11
C VAL A 381 -27.99 20.69 11.21
N GLU A 382 -27.65 20.07 10.07
CA GLU A 382 -27.16 18.67 10.05
C GLU A 382 -25.88 18.54 10.88
N ILE A 383 -24.93 19.46 10.74
CA ILE A 383 -23.62 19.39 11.40
C ILE A 383 -23.72 19.64 12.91
N VAL A 384 -24.56 20.58 13.36
CA VAL A 384 -24.79 20.81 14.80
C VAL A 384 -25.46 19.59 15.44
N ASN A 385 -26.44 18.97 14.78
CA ASN A 385 -27.06 17.74 15.26
C ASN A 385 -26.08 16.57 15.26
N LEU A 386 -25.31 16.39 14.19
CA LEU A 386 -24.27 15.35 14.10
C LEU A 386 -23.25 15.51 15.24
N PHE A 387 -22.85 16.73 15.58
CA PHE A 387 -21.96 17.02 16.70
C PHE A 387 -22.56 16.61 18.04
N ALA A 388 -23.82 16.95 18.28
CA ALA A 388 -24.54 16.57 19.49
C ALA A 388 -24.71 15.05 19.63
N GLU A 389 -24.91 14.33 18.52
CA GLU A 389 -25.06 12.87 18.50
C GLU A 389 -23.74 12.12 18.71
N LYS A 390 -22.65 12.60 18.09
CA LYS A 390 -21.35 11.92 18.09
C LYS A 390 -20.47 12.28 19.29
N SER A 391 -20.73 13.39 19.96
CA SER A 391 -19.93 13.85 21.09
C SER A 391 -20.48 13.33 22.42
N LYS A 392 -19.60 12.86 23.31
CA LYS A 392 -19.98 12.37 24.65
C LYS A 392 -20.13 13.54 25.63
N ASN A 393 -21.10 13.48 26.53
CA ASN A 393 -21.31 14.45 27.63
C ASN A 393 -21.45 15.93 27.19
N VAL A 394 -22.18 16.18 26.10
CA VAL A 394 -22.38 17.54 25.58
C VAL A 394 -23.45 18.28 26.39
N ASN A 395 -23.14 19.49 26.85
CA ASN A 395 -24.12 20.43 27.42
C ASN A 395 -24.45 21.54 26.41
N ILE A 396 -25.49 22.33 26.72
CA ILE A 396 -26.00 23.41 25.86
C ILE A 396 -24.91 24.43 25.51
N SER A 397 -24.05 24.80 26.46
CA SER A 397 -22.95 25.75 26.23
C SER A 397 -21.90 25.20 25.25
N ILE A 398 -21.61 23.89 25.30
CA ILE A 398 -20.69 23.25 24.34
C ILE A 398 -21.31 23.25 22.93
N VAL A 399 -22.61 22.94 22.81
CA VAL A 399 -23.32 23.01 21.52
C VAL A 399 -23.30 24.43 20.97
N LEU A 400 -23.57 25.44 21.81
CA LEU A 400 -23.54 26.85 21.41
C LEU A 400 -22.14 27.23 20.90
N ASN A 401 -21.09 26.97 21.68
CA ASN A 401 -19.71 27.30 21.29
C ASN A 401 -19.30 26.60 19.99
N PHE A 402 -19.69 25.35 19.80
CA PHE A 402 -19.46 24.63 18.54
C PHE A 402 -20.24 25.26 17.37
N SER A 403 -21.50 25.62 17.59
CA SER A 403 -22.36 26.26 16.58
C SER A 403 -21.77 27.59 16.12
N LEU A 404 -21.36 28.44 17.08
CA LEU A 404 -20.69 29.72 16.81
C LEU A 404 -19.38 29.52 16.04
N LYS A 405 -18.60 28.50 16.40
CA LYS A 405 -17.36 28.15 15.69
C LYS A 405 -17.60 27.74 14.24
N ILE A 406 -18.65 26.94 13.97
CA ILE A 406 -19.05 26.57 12.61
C ILE A 406 -19.49 27.80 11.81
N ILE A 407 -20.24 28.73 12.42
CA ILE A 407 -20.64 29.99 11.78
C ILE A 407 -19.42 30.81 11.37
N SER A 408 -18.46 31.01 12.29
CA SER A 408 -17.23 31.74 11.98
C SER A 408 -16.47 31.09 10.82
N TRP A 409 -16.35 29.75 10.81
CA TRP A 409 -15.72 29.03 9.71
C TRP A 409 -16.50 29.12 8.40
N PHE A 410 -17.83 29.09 8.43
CA PHE A 410 -18.65 29.25 7.24
C PHE A 410 -18.47 30.65 6.64
N ASN A 411 -18.52 31.70 7.47
CA ASN A 411 -18.29 33.08 7.05
C ASN A 411 -16.87 33.30 6.53
N ARG A 412 -15.88 32.57 7.04
CA ARG A 412 -14.50 32.64 6.55
C ARG A 412 -14.28 31.94 5.22
N TYR A 413 -14.71 30.68 5.09
CA TYR A 413 -14.30 29.81 3.98
C TYR A 413 -15.31 29.74 2.84
N LEU A 414 -16.61 29.83 3.10
CA LEU A 414 -17.61 29.71 2.03
C LEU A 414 -17.52 30.85 0.99
N PRO A 415 -17.30 32.13 1.37
CA PRO A 415 -17.08 33.18 0.38
C PRO A 415 -15.86 32.97 -0.53
N GLN A 416 -14.85 32.23 -0.06
CA GLN A 416 -13.65 31.89 -0.85
C GLN A 416 -13.91 30.72 -1.80
N LEU A 417 -14.69 29.73 -1.37
CA LEU A 417 -15.06 28.56 -2.17
C LEU A 417 -16.14 28.87 -3.20
N PHE A 418 -17.03 29.80 -2.87
CA PHE A 418 -18.18 30.21 -3.67
C PHE A 418 -18.13 31.74 -3.92
N PRO A 419 -17.10 32.25 -4.61
CA PRO A 419 -16.94 33.68 -4.82
C PRO A 419 -18.06 34.25 -5.71
N LYS A 420 -18.40 35.51 -5.47
CA LYS A 420 -19.35 36.27 -6.30
C LYS A 420 -18.75 36.40 -7.70
N GLY A 421 -19.39 35.78 -8.70
CA GLY A 421 -18.88 35.79 -10.08
C GLY A 421 -18.64 37.22 -10.60
N ASN A 422 -17.46 37.47 -11.14
CA ASN A 422 -17.23 38.59 -12.05
C ASN A 422 -17.94 38.27 -13.37
N LEU A 423 -19.23 38.60 -13.46
CA LEU A 423 -20.04 38.52 -14.66
C LEU A 423 -19.64 39.65 -15.62
N ASN A 424 -18.61 39.43 -16.44
CA ASN A 424 -18.51 40.15 -17.70
C ASN A 424 -19.31 39.38 -18.76
N ASN A 425 -20.36 40.05 -19.23
CA ASN A 425 -21.10 39.86 -20.49
C ASN A 425 -22.35 38.97 -20.46
N ASN A 426 -23.49 39.66 -20.39
CA ASN A 426 -24.67 39.47 -21.23
C ASN A 426 -25.32 38.07 -21.27
N ALA A 427 -25.76 37.57 -20.13
CA ALA A 427 -26.92 36.69 -20.02
C ALA A 427 -27.57 36.90 -18.64
N GLY A 428 -28.88 37.10 -18.58
CA GLY A 428 -29.59 37.49 -17.37
C GLY A 428 -29.43 36.47 -16.24
N ILE A 429 -29.26 36.97 -15.00
CA ILE A 429 -29.39 36.27 -13.71
C ILE A 429 -29.21 34.74 -13.80
N GLU A 430 -28.02 34.29 -14.19
CA GLU A 430 -27.71 32.85 -14.18
C GLU A 430 -27.24 32.45 -12.77
N ALA A 431 -28.11 31.72 -12.06
CA ALA A 431 -27.84 31.11 -10.76
C ALA A 431 -26.56 30.25 -10.77
N PHE A 432 -25.92 30.09 -9.61
CA PHE A 432 -24.65 29.38 -9.40
C PHE A 432 -24.52 28.11 -10.28
N ASN A 433 -23.37 28.00 -10.95
CA ASN A 433 -23.11 26.91 -11.87
C ASN A 433 -22.39 25.76 -11.15
N TYR A 434 -23.17 24.75 -10.72
CA TYR A 434 -22.67 23.49 -10.14
C TYR A 434 -21.77 22.65 -11.08
N GLU A 435 -21.47 23.12 -12.30
CA GLU A 435 -20.45 22.53 -13.17
C GLU A 435 -19.04 22.63 -12.59
N HIS A 436 -18.77 23.66 -11.77
CA HIS A 436 -17.50 23.83 -11.07
C HIS A 436 -17.71 23.58 -9.59
N ASN A 437 -17.05 22.54 -9.06
CA ASN A 437 -17.21 22.15 -7.67
C ASN A 437 -15.93 22.42 -6.88
N PRO A 438 -16.04 23.09 -5.71
CA PRO A 438 -14.86 23.42 -4.93
C PRO A 438 -14.15 22.19 -4.39
N LYS A 439 -12.84 22.33 -4.18
CA LYS A 439 -11.93 21.25 -3.77
C LYS A 439 -11.29 21.59 -2.44
N ILE A 440 -11.27 20.63 -1.53
CA ILE A 440 -10.64 20.75 -0.21
C ILE A 440 -9.58 19.66 -0.12
N LEU A 441 -8.32 20.06 0.09
CA LEU A 441 -7.25 19.15 0.46
C LEU A 441 -6.87 19.41 1.92
N PHE A 442 -6.94 18.38 2.75
CA PHE A 442 -6.41 18.40 4.10
C PHE A 442 -5.24 17.42 4.18
N TYR A 443 -4.05 17.91 4.47
CA TYR A 443 -2.85 17.11 4.62
C TYR A 443 -2.29 17.24 6.04
N GLY A 444 -2.10 16.11 6.72
CA GLY A 444 -1.51 16.05 8.04
C GLY A 444 -2.49 15.77 9.17
N ASN A 445 -2.08 16.06 10.41
CA ASN A 445 -2.82 15.67 11.60
C ASN A 445 -4.15 16.43 11.73
N ILE A 446 -5.25 15.70 11.92
CA ILE A 446 -6.60 16.26 12.07
C ILE A 446 -7.14 16.10 13.49
N LYS A 447 -7.85 17.12 13.97
CA LYS A 447 -8.56 17.09 15.26
C LYS A 447 -10.03 16.69 15.04
N ALA A 448 -10.62 16.03 16.03
CA ALA A 448 -12.00 15.52 15.93
C ALA A 448 -13.04 16.59 15.52
N HIS A 449 -12.91 17.82 16.03
CA HIS A 449 -13.85 18.89 15.70
C HIS A 449 -13.69 19.46 14.28
N GLU A 450 -12.54 19.25 13.63
CA GLU A 450 -12.27 19.70 12.26
C GLU A 450 -12.94 18.77 11.23
N ILE A 451 -13.13 17.50 11.58
CA ILE A 451 -13.86 16.53 10.75
C ILE A 451 -15.29 17.00 10.46
N PHE A 452 -15.94 17.69 11.41
CA PHE A 452 -17.27 18.25 11.19
C PHE A 452 -17.28 19.34 10.12
N LEU A 453 -16.26 20.19 10.06
CA LEU A 453 -16.15 21.20 9.01
C LEU A 453 -15.87 20.55 7.64
N LEU A 454 -15.00 19.54 7.60
CA LEU A 454 -14.78 18.76 6.37
C LEU A 454 -16.06 18.06 5.90
N THR A 455 -16.84 17.51 6.83
CA THR A 455 -18.17 16.93 6.54
C THR A 455 -19.13 17.99 6.02
N ALA A 456 -19.10 19.20 6.58
CA ALA A 456 -19.90 20.32 6.11
C ALA A 456 -19.54 20.71 4.66
N PHE A 457 -18.25 20.81 4.33
CA PHE A 457 -17.81 21.08 2.95
C PHE A 457 -18.31 20.02 1.98
N HIS A 458 -18.23 18.74 2.33
CA HIS A 458 -18.81 17.68 1.52
C HIS A 458 -20.31 17.87 1.35
N ARG A 459 -21.08 18.17 2.41
CA ARG A 459 -22.54 18.41 2.32
C ARG A 459 -22.93 19.64 1.50
N LEU A 460 -22.02 20.57 1.27
CA LEU A 460 -22.19 21.72 0.38
C LEU A 460 -21.82 21.41 -1.09
N GLY A 461 -21.35 20.20 -1.38
CA GLY A 461 -21.00 19.75 -2.74
C GLY A 461 -19.51 19.87 -3.09
N CYS A 462 -18.66 20.19 -2.11
CA CYS A 462 -17.22 20.22 -2.31
C CYS A 462 -16.66 18.78 -2.33
N ASP A 463 -15.61 18.56 -3.11
CA ASP A 463 -14.80 17.36 -2.92
C ASP A 463 -13.82 17.58 -1.78
N VAL A 464 -13.72 16.60 -0.89
CA VAL A 464 -12.85 16.63 0.27
C VAL A 464 -11.90 15.45 0.21
N LEU A 465 -10.61 15.75 0.19
CA LEU A 465 -9.54 14.77 0.23
C LEU A 465 -8.72 15.00 1.50
N PHE A 466 -8.80 14.04 2.43
CA PHE A 466 -7.92 13.96 3.59
C PHE A 466 -6.76 13.03 3.26
N MET A 467 -5.52 13.48 3.48
CA MET A 467 -4.32 12.72 3.18
C MET A 467 -3.40 12.62 4.39
N HIS A 468 -2.94 11.41 4.67
CA HIS A 468 -1.96 11.14 5.71
C HIS A 468 -1.05 9.98 5.29
N SER A 469 0.27 10.16 5.38
CA SER A 469 1.26 9.14 4.97
C SER A 469 1.40 7.99 5.97
N ASP A 470 0.90 8.18 7.19
CA ASP A 470 0.92 7.21 8.28
C ASP A 470 -0.51 6.75 8.60
N GLU A 471 -0.72 5.45 8.77
CA GLU A 471 -1.99 4.85 9.19
C GLU A 471 -2.57 5.40 10.50
N ASP A 472 -1.72 5.84 11.43
CA ASP A 472 -2.17 6.40 12.71
C ASP A 472 -2.90 7.74 12.57
N GLY A 473 -2.66 8.47 11.47
CA GLY A 473 -3.39 9.70 11.15
C GLY A 473 -4.88 9.47 10.89
N ASP A 474 -5.29 8.23 10.65
CA ASP A 474 -6.68 7.85 10.39
C ASP A 474 -7.53 7.66 11.66
N ARG A 475 -6.89 7.55 12.84
CA ARG A 475 -7.56 7.25 14.12
C ARG A 475 -8.74 8.20 14.44
N PRO A 476 -8.65 9.54 14.23
CA PRO A 476 -9.78 10.43 14.48
C PRO A 476 -11.01 10.11 13.61
N PHE A 477 -10.79 9.68 12.36
CA PHE A 477 -11.88 9.28 11.47
C PHE A 477 -12.46 7.92 11.82
N GLN A 478 -11.64 6.98 12.29
CA GLN A 478 -12.13 5.66 12.73
C GLN A 478 -13.13 5.80 13.89
N ILE A 479 -12.92 6.75 14.80
CA ILE A 479 -13.86 7.04 15.90
C ILE A 479 -15.10 7.78 15.39
N PHE A 480 -14.93 8.70 14.43
CA PHE A 480 -16.00 9.54 13.93
C PHE A 480 -16.98 8.80 12.99
N ASP A 481 -16.45 7.99 12.07
CA ASP A 481 -17.17 7.28 11.00
C ASP A 481 -16.78 5.79 10.95
N GLU A 482 -16.99 5.09 12.07
CA GLU A 482 -16.70 3.66 12.25
C GLU A 482 -17.23 2.78 11.10
N GLU A 483 -18.42 3.09 10.58
CA GLU A 483 -19.10 2.32 9.53
C GLU A 483 -18.75 2.77 8.09
N ASN A 484 -17.89 3.78 7.89
CA ASN A 484 -17.55 4.34 6.58
C ASN A 484 -18.79 4.80 5.77
N THR A 485 -19.71 5.44 6.47
CA THR A 485 -20.99 5.92 5.91
C THR A 485 -20.90 7.36 5.41
N LEU A 486 -20.05 8.17 6.05
CA LEU A 486 -19.85 9.58 5.74
C LEU A 486 -18.64 9.82 4.85
N THR A 487 -17.66 8.91 4.89
CA THR A 487 -16.37 8.99 4.20
C THR A 487 -16.03 7.69 3.48
N HIS A 488 -15.14 7.78 2.50
CA HIS A 488 -14.59 6.63 1.79
C HIS A 488 -13.10 6.48 2.09
N LEU A 489 -12.69 5.32 2.63
CA LEU A 489 -11.29 5.03 2.97
C LEU A 489 -10.56 4.34 1.80
N ILE A 490 -9.44 4.90 1.40
CA ILE A 490 -8.41 4.25 0.58
C ILE A 490 -7.20 4.02 1.47
N ARG A 491 -6.82 2.76 1.65
CA ARG A 491 -5.67 2.35 2.47
C ARG A 491 -4.57 1.76 1.59
N ASN A 492 -3.41 2.39 1.63
CA ASN A 492 -2.22 1.95 0.90
C ASN A 492 -1.30 1.06 1.75
N LYS A 493 -0.32 0.43 1.10
CA LYS A 493 0.50 -0.64 1.71
C LYS A 493 1.62 -0.12 2.63
N HIS A 494 2.19 1.03 2.32
CA HIS A 494 3.36 1.54 3.03
C HIS A 494 2.98 2.68 3.97
N ASN A 495 3.75 2.84 5.04
CA ASN A 495 3.60 3.91 6.01
C ASN A 495 4.89 4.76 6.00
N LEU A 496 4.74 6.08 6.06
CA LEU A 496 5.85 7.01 6.23
C LEU A 496 5.54 8.03 7.32
N PRO A 497 6.55 8.43 8.12
CA PRO A 497 6.43 9.60 8.98
C PRO A 497 5.92 10.81 8.21
N LEU A 498 5.06 11.60 8.85
CA LEU A 498 4.48 12.78 8.21
C LEU A 498 5.54 13.87 7.98
N GLU A 499 5.88 14.11 6.72
CA GLU A 499 6.78 15.20 6.31
C GLU A 499 6.00 16.45 5.85
N PRO A 500 6.65 17.63 5.76
CA PRO A 500 6.05 18.82 5.17
C PRO A 500 5.54 18.58 3.74
N PHE A 501 4.43 19.21 3.38
CA PHE A 501 3.86 19.10 2.04
C PHE A 501 4.89 19.49 0.97
N PRO A 502 5.02 18.74 -0.13
CA PRO A 502 6.08 18.94 -1.10
C PRO A 502 5.99 20.29 -1.81
N LYS A 503 7.14 20.97 -1.95
CA LYS A 503 7.28 22.25 -2.66
C LYS A 503 7.74 22.10 -4.11
N GLY A 504 8.15 20.90 -4.51
CA GLY A 504 8.65 20.57 -5.84
C GLY A 504 8.79 19.06 -6.03
N GLU A 505 9.09 18.64 -7.26
CA GLU A 505 9.31 17.24 -7.59
C GLU A 505 10.65 16.72 -7.05
N ARG A 506 10.63 15.48 -6.54
CA ARG A 506 11.78 14.67 -6.15
C ARG A 506 12.27 13.86 -7.36
N LEU A 507 13.57 13.59 -7.40
CA LEU A 507 14.17 12.71 -8.41
C LEU A 507 13.69 11.27 -8.18
N ILE A 508 13.33 10.58 -9.26
CA ILE A 508 12.89 9.19 -9.25
C ILE A 508 13.86 8.37 -10.08
N ARG A 509 14.34 7.26 -9.53
CA ARG A 509 15.07 6.20 -10.22
C ARG A 509 14.22 4.94 -10.22
N LYS A 510 13.86 4.46 -11.41
CA LYS A 510 13.10 3.22 -11.57
C LYS A 510 13.98 2.12 -12.14
N SER A 511 13.83 0.92 -11.61
CA SER A 511 14.31 -0.28 -12.27
C SER A 511 13.46 -0.58 -13.48
N THR A 512 14.10 -1.16 -14.49
CA THR A 512 13.39 -1.65 -15.67
C THR A 512 12.82 -3.03 -15.38
N ILE A 513 11.80 -3.43 -16.14
CA ILE A 513 11.25 -4.80 -16.08
C ILE A 513 12.37 -5.82 -16.30
N ALA A 514 13.30 -5.55 -17.22
CA ALA A 514 14.44 -6.42 -17.49
C ALA A 514 15.41 -6.52 -16.30
N TYR A 515 15.66 -5.42 -15.58
CA TYR A 515 16.49 -5.44 -14.38
C TYR A 515 15.84 -6.27 -13.27
N ASN A 516 14.54 -6.06 -13.01
CA ASN A 516 13.82 -6.81 -11.99
C ASN A 516 13.75 -8.31 -12.32
N ALA A 517 13.52 -8.66 -13.60
CA ALA A 517 13.55 -10.05 -14.05
C ALA A 517 14.96 -10.69 -13.91
N SER A 518 16.03 -9.95 -14.24
CA SER A 518 17.41 -10.43 -14.03
C SER A 518 17.66 -10.72 -12.56
N LYS A 519 17.25 -9.80 -11.67
CA LYS A 519 17.45 -9.95 -10.24
C LYS A 519 16.68 -11.15 -9.66
N GLU A 520 15.43 -11.34 -10.09
CA GLU A 520 14.62 -12.49 -9.66
C GLU A 520 15.24 -13.82 -10.11
N ILE A 521 15.74 -13.90 -11.34
CA ILE A 521 16.47 -15.07 -11.84
C ILE A 521 17.77 -15.29 -11.06
N GLU A 522 18.50 -14.22 -10.77
CA GLU A 522 19.76 -14.27 -10.01
C GLU A 522 19.57 -14.83 -8.60
N GLU A 523 18.52 -14.41 -7.88
CA GLU A 523 18.20 -14.88 -6.54
C GLU A 523 17.91 -16.40 -6.49
N VAL A 524 17.38 -16.96 -7.58
CA VAL A 524 17.10 -18.39 -7.70
C VAL A 524 18.35 -19.21 -8.04
N ILE A 525 19.23 -18.70 -8.91
CA ILE A 525 20.37 -19.46 -9.45
C ILE A 525 21.58 -19.45 -8.52
N TYR A 526 21.87 -18.33 -7.86
CA TYR A 526 23.11 -18.11 -7.11
C TYR A 526 22.97 -18.25 -5.59
N SER A 527 22.02 -19.07 -5.13
CA SER A 527 21.87 -19.36 -3.71
C SER A 527 23.08 -20.13 -3.16
N GLU A 528 23.40 -19.93 -1.89
CA GLU A 528 24.61 -20.48 -1.24
C GLU A 528 24.69 -22.03 -1.33
N GLU A 529 23.56 -22.69 -1.53
CA GLU A 529 23.41 -24.15 -1.56
C GLU A 529 23.76 -24.78 -2.92
N VAL A 530 23.75 -24.01 -4.01
CA VAL A 530 23.87 -24.55 -5.39
C VAL A 530 25.34 -24.69 -5.81
N GLY A 531 26.30 -24.12 -5.07
CA GLY A 531 27.74 -24.18 -5.37
C GLY A 531 28.15 -23.36 -6.61
N LEU A 532 27.21 -22.57 -7.16
CA LEU A 532 27.45 -21.62 -8.24
C LEU A 532 27.50 -20.21 -7.67
N PHE A 533 28.66 -19.56 -7.78
CA PHE A 533 28.90 -18.23 -7.22
C PHE A 533 29.11 -17.19 -8.32
N LYS A 534 28.47 -16.04 -8.16
CA LYS A 534 28.73 -14.86 -9.00
C LYS A 534 30.10 -14.28 -8.65
N PRO A 535 30.81 -13.65 -9.63
CA PRO A 535 32.00 -12.89 -9.31
C PRO A 535 31.72 -11.85 -8.21
N TRP A 536 32.61 -11.79 -7.21
CA TRP A 536 32.54 -10.84 -6.10
C TRP A 536 31.32 -10.97 -5.19
N GLN A 537 30.60 -12.09 -5.23
CA GLN A 537 29.39 -12.32 -4.42
C GLN A 537 29.64 -12.16 -2.91
N PHE A 538 30.85 -12.48 -2.45
CA PHE A 538 31.21 -12.50 -1.03
C PHE A 538 32.18 -11.38 -0.62
N GLU A 539 32.24 -10.29 -1.39
CA GLU A 539 33.16 -9.17 -1.13
C GLU A 539 32.98 -8.51 0.26
N SER A 540 31.80 -8.60 0.86
CA SER A 540 31.52 -8.10 2.21
C SER A 540 31.73 -9.13 3.34
N TYR A 541 32.17 -10.35 3.01
CA TYR A 541 32.33 -11.43 3.97
C TYR A 541 33.78 -11.46 4.49
N VAL A 542 33.95 -12.06 5.68
CA VAL A 542 35.27 -12.36 6.22
C VAL A 542 35.71 -13.76 5.80
N THR A 543 37.02 -13.98 5.68
CA THR A 543 37.58 -15.31 5.40
C THR A 543 37.94 -16.04 6.69
N GLN A 544 37.96 -17.37 6.63
CA GLN A 544 38.55 -18.24 7.62
C GLN A 544 39.44 -19.25 6.89
N PRO A 545 40.76 -19.19 7.03
CA PRO A 545 41.63 -20.13 6.35
C PRO A 545 41.46 -21.53 6.94
N ILE A 546 41.50 -22.54 6.07
CA ILE A 546 41.66 -23.95 6.42
C ILE A 546 42.94 -24.40 5.75
N THR A 547 44.06 -24.31 6.47
CA THR A 547 45.35 -24.73 5.94
C THR A 547 45.39 -26.25 5.81
N LEU A 548 45.40 -26.73 4.55
CA LEU A 548 45.31 -28.15 4.22
C LEU A 548 46.64 -28.85 4.52
N LYS A 549 46.56 -30.10 4.99
CA LYS A 549 47.70 -31.02 5.07
C LYS A 549 47.68 -31.94 3.88
N THR A 550 48.71 -31.88 3.05
CA THR A 550 48.71 -32.52 1.74
C THR A 550 49.95 -33.39 1.54
N THR A 551 49.94 -34.19 0.49
CA THR A 551 51.18 -34.75 -0.06
C THR A 551 51.80 -33.76 -1.06
N TYR A 552 53.09 -33.90 -1.38
CA TYR A 552 53.74 -33.01 -2.35
C TYR A 552 53.09 -33.07 -3.75
N ASP A 553 52.62 -34.25 -4.17
CA ASP A 553 51.93 -34.40 -5.45
C ASP A 553 50.53 -33.78 -5.45
N GLU A 554 49.78 -33.97 -4.36
CA GLU A 554 48.46 -33.34 -4.17
C GLU A 554 48.55 -31.81 -4.13
N LEU A 555 49.57 -31.27 -3.47
CA LEU A 555 49.86 -29.83 -3.45
C LEU A 555 49.97 -29.27 -4.86
N LYS A 556 50.69 -29.93 -5.76
CA LYS A 556 50.86 -29.48 -7.16
C LYS A 556 49.52 -29.46 -7.93
N ILE A 557 48.63 -30.40 -7.63
CA ILE A 557 47.28 -30.45 -8.22
C ILE A 557 46.46 -29.28 -7.68
N LEU A 558 46.32 -29.17 -6.35
CA LEU A 558 45.49 -28.16 -5.70
C LEU A 558 45.96 -26.73 -5.98
N TRP A 559 47.26 -26.52 -6.20
CA TRP A 559 47.83 -25.21 -6.54
C TRP A 559 47.13 -24.55 -7.74
N ARG A 560 46.60 -25.31 -8.69
CA ARG A 560 45.92 -24.78 -9.89
C ARG A 560 44.40 -24.73 -9.76
N GLU A 561 43.86 -25.29 -8.68
CA GLU A 561 42.41 -25.36 -8.48
C GLU A 561 41.90 -24.12 -7.73
N PRO A 562 40.76 -23.55 -8.17
CA PRO A 562 40.08 -22.47 -7.45
C PRO A 562 39.57 -22.96 -6.09
N SER A 563 39.41 -22.04 -5.15
CA SER A 563 39.07 -22.36 -3.76
C SER A 563 37.81 -23.23 -3.64
N LYS A 564 36.78 -22.96 -4.44
CA LYS A 564 35.50 -23.71 -4.43
C LYS A 564 35.60 -25.19 -4.81
N LEU A 565 36.68 -25.60 -5.48
CA LEU A 565 36.91 -27.00 -5.87
C LEU A 565 37.81 -27.75 -4.87
N ARG A 566 38.36 -27.04 -3.88
CA ARG A 566 39.24 -27.63 -2.86
C ARG A 566 38.43 -28.25 -1.72
N PRO A 567 38.97 -29.29 -1.06
CA PRO A 567 38.30 -29.91 0.09
C PRO A 567 38.06 -28.87 1.21
N GLU A 568 36.96 -29.01 1.93
CA GLU A 568 36.55 -28.13 3.05
C GLU A 568 36.13 -26.69 2.67
N PHE A 569 36.03 -26.35 1.39
CA PHE A 569 35.46 -25.06 0.99
C PHE A 569 33.98 -24.99 1.38
N LYS A 570 33.61 -23.94 2.12
CA LYS A 570 32.21 -23.69 2.49
C LYS A 570 31.98 -22.23 2.85
N ILE A 571 30.73 -21.81 2.76
CA ILE A 571 30.27 -20.49 3.18
C ILE A 571 29.26 -20.71 4.29
N GLN A 572 29.46 -20.04 5.43
CA GLN A 572 28.53 -20.13 6.57
C GLN A 572 28.63 -18.85 7.41
N ASN A 573 27.49 -18.32 7.86
CA ASN A 573 27.43 -17.19 8.81
C ASN A 573 28.23 -15.95 8.35
N LYS A 574 28.08 -15.54 7.08
CA LYS A 574 28.84 -14.43 6.47
C LYS A 574 30.37 -14.59 6.51
N LYS A 575 30.83 -15.84 6.56
CA LYS A 575 32.24 -16.21 6.57
C LYS A 575 32.51 -17.25 5.48
N VAL A 576 33.58 -17.04 4.71
CA VAL A 576 34.05 -17.98 3.68
C VAL A 576 35.21 -18.78 4.25
N TYR A 577 35.05 -20.08 4.34
CA TYR A 577 36.09 -21.00 4.75
C TYR A 577 36.94 -21.33 3.52
N VAL A 578 38.16 -20.80 3.47
CA VAL A 578 39.06 -20.84 2.31
C VAL A 578 40.12 -21.92 2.55
N PRO A 579 40.10 -23.05 1.80
CA PRO A 579 41.14 -24.06 1.89
C PRO A 579 42.42 -23.56 1.22
N ASN A 580 43.46 -23.34 2.00
CA ASN A 580 44.72 -22.76 1.53
C ASN A 580 45.91 -23.68 1.80
N LEU A 581 46.99 -23.47 1.08
CA LEU A 581 48.22 -24.25 1.19
C LEU A 581 49.30 -23.41 1.85
N PHE A 582 49.96 -23.95 2.86
CA PHE A 582 51.18 -23.36 3.40
C PHE A 582 52.21 -24.48 3.56
N ALA A 583 53.28 -24.45 2.77
CA ALA A 583 54.29 -25.48 2.81
C ALA A 583 55.72 -24.97 2.60
N LYS A 584 56.67 -25.69 3.18
CA LYS A 584 58.10 -25.54 2.96
C LYS A 584 58.65 -26.81 2.30
N ILE A 585 59.42 -26.63 1.24
CA ILE A 585 60.01 -27.69 0.43
C ILE A 585 61.52 -27.63 0.61
N ASN A 586 62.05 -28.59 1.37
CA ASN A 586 63.47 -28.75 1.63
C ASN A 586 64.13 -29.62 0.57
N GLY A 587 65.36 -29.27 0.21
CA GLY A 587 66.14 -30.01 -0.77
C GLY A 587 65.73 -29.73 -2.23
N VAL A 588 66.26 -30.54 -3.13
CA VAL A 588 66.01 -30.53 -4.58
C VAL A 588 65.73 -31.96 -5.08
N SER A 589 65.05 -32.04 -6.21
CA SER A 589 64.82 -33.30 -6.93
C SER A 589 66.14 -33.94 -7.38
N GLU A 590 66.14 -35.25 -7.63
CA GLU A 590 67.33 -35.98 -8.12
C GLU A 590 67.90 -35.34 -9.39
N GLU A 591 66.99 -35.00 -10.31
CA GLU A 591 67.28 -34.21 -11.49
C GLU A 591 67.01 -32.73 -11.21
N LEU A 592 68.06 -31.92 -11.19
CA LEU A 592 67.95 -30.48 -10.91
C LEU A 592 67.04 -29.76 -11.91
N THR A 593 66.99 -30.22 -13.16
CA THR A 593 66.07 -29.70 -14.19
C THR A 593 64.60 -29.89 -13.78
N ALA A 594 64.24 -31.02 -13.16
CA ALA A 594 62.88 -31.28 -12.73
C ALA A 594 62.47 -30.36 -11.57
N TYR A 595 63.37 -30.10 -10.62
CA TYR A 595 63.16 -29.13 -9.54
C TYR A 595 62.86 -27.73 -10.09
N TRP A 596 63.63 -27.28 -11.08
CA TRP A 596 63.43 -25.98 -11.71
C TRP A 596 62.16 -25.91 -12.56
N GLN A 597 61.78 -27.02 -13.20
CA GLN A 597 60.50 -27.11 -13.91
C GLN A 597 59.31 -27.01 -12.97
N ASP A 598 59.33 -27.71 -11.82
CA ASP A 598 58.29 -27.59 -10.79
C ASP A 598 58.15 -26.13 -10.31
N LEU A 599 59.27 -25.48 -9.94
CA LEU A 599 59.24 -24.09 -9.50
C LEU A 599 58.69 -23.15 -10.58
N LYS A 600 59.08 -23.35 -11.85
CA LYS A 600 58.59 -22.57 -12.98
C LYS A 600 57.08 -22.75 -13.16
N GLU A 601 56.60 -23.99 -13.19
CA GLU A 601 55.19 -24.31 -13.36
C GLU A 601 54.31 -23.71 -12.26
N LEU A 602 54.74 -23.83 -11.00
CA LEU A 602 54.03 -23.24 -9.86
C LEU A 602 54.05 -21.71 -9.92
N SER A 603 55.17 -21.11 -10.33
CA SER A 603 55.31 -19.65 -10.47
C SER A 603 54.50 -19.06 -11.62
N THR A 604 54.16 -19.87 -12.65
CA THR A 604 53.34 -19.43 -13.79
C THR A 604 51.83 -19.45 -13.52
N ALA A 605 51.39 -19.95 -12.37
CA ALA A 605 49.97 -19.98 -12.01
C ALA A 605 49.40 -18.55 -11.88
N PRO A 606 48.09 -18.35 -12.15
CA PRO A 606 47.46 -17.04 -12.04
C PRO A 606 47.56 -16.50 -10.61
N ASN A 607 47.64 -15.17 -10.48
CA ASN A 607 47.76 -14.43 -9.22
C ASN A 607 48.92 -14.93 -8.33
N THR A 608 50.05 -15.33 -8.94
CA THR A 608 51.23 -15.82 -8.23
C THR A 608 52.34 -14.79 -8.21
N ARG A 609 53.00 -14.63 -7.07
CA ARG A 609 54.17 -13.78 -6.90
C ARG A 609 55.36 -14.57 -6.38
N LEU A 610 56.46 -14.52 -7.12
CA LEU A 610 57.75 -15.10 -6.74
C LEU A 610 58.62 -14.05 -6.02
N MET A 611 59.03 -14.36 -4.80
CA MET A 611 60.04 -13.64 -4.03
C MET A 611 61.38 -14.35 -4.22
N GLU A 612 62.25 -13.74 -5.01
CA GLU A 612 63.52 -14.34 -5.41
C GLU A 612 64.57 -14.34 -4.29
N ASN A 613 64.37 -13.51 -3.25
CA ASN A 613 65.31 -13.32 -2.16
C ASN A 613 64.57 -13.08 -0.84
N VAL A 614 65.23 -13.44 0.25
CA VAL A 614 64.81 -13.13 1.63
C VAL A 614 65.93 -12.32 2.31
N PRO A 615 65.63 -11.28 3.12
CA PRO A 615 64.28 -10.74 3.41
C PRO A 615 63.64 -10.04 2.22
N PHE A 616 62.32 -10.15 2.11
CA PHE A 616 61.54 -9.53 1.03
C PHE A 616 60.73 -8.31 1.50
N THR A 617 60.54 -8.15 2.81
CA THR A 617 59.78 -7.05 3.38
C THR A 617 60.64 -5.78 3.52
N LYS A 618 60.20 -4.69 2.90
CA LYS A 618 60.86 -3.38 3.02
C LYS A 618 60.29 -2.60 4.20
N ILE A 619 61.15 -2.21 5.15
CA ILE A 619 60.75 -1.38 6.29
C ILE A 619 60.72 0.08 5.84
N ASN A 620 59.52 0.65 5.75
CA ASN A 620 59.30 2.02 5.32
C ASN A 620 58.87 2.94 6.48
N TYR A 621 59.30 2.61 7.71
CA TYR A 621 59.02 3.40 8.91
C TYR A 621 60.23 3.43 9.84
N THR A 622 60.34 4.51 10.60
CA THR A 622 61.39 4.76 11.58
C THR A 622 61.01 4.18 12.96
N LYS A 623 62.01 4.02 13.83
CA LYS A 623 61.79 3.54 15.20
C LYS A 623 60.86 4.47 16.01
N PRO A 624 60.95 5.82 15.91
CA PRO A 624 59.97 6.70 16.55
C PRO A 624 58.54 6.52 16.03
N GLU A 625 58.34 6.44 14.71
CA GLU A 625 57.01 6.22 14.10
C GLU A 625 56.38 4.91 14.58
N LEU A 626 57.18 3.85 14.71
CA LEU A 626 56.75 2.58 15.28
C LEU A 626 56.14 2.76 16.68
N TYR A 627 56.83 3.42 17.61
CA TYR A 627 56.31 3.60 18.97
C TYR A 627 55.15 4.59 19.05
N HIS A 628 55.12 5.60 18.17
CA HIS A 628 53.99 6.52 18.08
C HIS A 628 52.72 5.83 17.59
N SER A 629 52.80 4.74 16.82
CA SER A 629 51.62 3.99 16.36
C SER A 629 50.75 3.39 17.49
N ASN A 630 51.21 3.43 18.75
CA ASN A 630 50.44 2.95 19.90
C ASN A 630 49.09 3.64 20.09
N TYR A 631 48.92 4.89 19.63
CA TYR A 631 47.62 5.57 19.73
C TYR A 631 46.52 4.92 18.87
N LEU A 632 46.91 4.10 17.88
CA LEU A 632 45.99 3.40 16.97
C LEU A 632 45.23 2.26 17.67
N LEU A 633 45.71 1.82 18.84
CA LEU A 633 45.05 0.79 19.62
C LEU A 633 43.87 1.37 20.41
N ASP A 634 42.85 0.55 20.64
CA ASP A 634 41.74 0.81 21.56
C ASP A 634 42.06 0.39 23.00
N GLU A 635 41.11 0.52 23.91
CA GLU A 635 41.27 0.16 25.33
C GLU A 635 41.45 -1.35 25.54
N GLN A 636 41.05 -2.17 24.56
CA GLN A 636 41.18 -3.62 24.55
C GLN A 636 42.51 -4.07 23.90
N GLY A 637 43.32 -3.13 23.41
CA GLY A 637 44.58 -3.41 22.73
C GLY A 637 44.41 -4.00 21.33
N LEU A 638 43.27 -3.75 20.68
CA LEU A 638 42.98 -4.04 19.27
C LEU A 638 43.15 -2.77 18.42
N LEU A 639 43.37 -2.94 17.12
CA LEU A 639 43.47 -1.85 16.16
C LEU A 639 42.09 -1.22 15.94
N ASP A 640 41.99 0.08 16.24
CA ASP A 640 40.79 0.90 16.00
C ASP A 640 40.77 1.35 14.53
N GLU A 641 39.70 0.97 13.83
CA GLU A 641 39.52 1.27 12.40
C GLU A 641 39.46 2.77 12.11
N LEU A 642 38.76 3.56 12.94
CA LEU A 642 38.61 5.00 12.73
C LEU A 642 39.94 5.74 12.94
N LYS A 643 40.77 5.26 13.88
CA LYS A 643 42.12 5.80 14.09
C LYS A 643 43.08 5.36 12.99
N ALA A 644 42.98 4.10 12.54
CA ALA A 644 43.81 3.56 11.46
C ALA A 644 43.61 4.34 10.16
N VAL A 645 42.38 4.56 9.73
CA VAL A 645 42.05 5.30 8.49
C VAL A 645 42.59 6.74 8.49
N LYS A 646 42.73 7.36 9.67
CA LYS A 646 43.27 8.73 9.83
C LYS A 646 44.80 8.78 9.92
N SER A 647 45.48 7.64 9.99
CA SER A 647 46.93 7.57 10.10
C SER A 647 47.61 8.00 8.80
N SER A 648 48.75 8.69 8.90
CA SER A 648 49.60 9.03 7.75
C SER A 648 50.18 7.81 7.05
N HIS A 649 50.20 6.66 7.72
CA HIS A 649 50.71 5.40 7.17
C HIS A 649 49.62 4.53 6.54
N TYR A 650 48.36 4.98 6.54
CA TYR A 650 47.24 4.21 5.99
C TYR A 650 47.20 4.30 4.46
N LYS A 651 47.55 3.20 3.78
CA LYS A 651 47.58 3.14 2.32
C LYS A 651 46.30 2.62 1.67
N PHE A 652 45.34 2.10 2.44
CA PHE A 652 44.20 1.37 1.89
C PHE A 652 43.04 2.27 1.43
N GLY A 653 43.14 3.59 1.59
CA GLY A 653 42.01 4.52 1.41
C GLY A 653 41.39 4.55 0.01
N TYR A 654 42.11 4.10 -1.02
CA TYR A 654 41.60 3.99 -2.39
C TYR A 654 40.84 2.68 -2.67
N LEU A 655 40.96 1.68 -1.79
CA LEU A 655 40.28 0.40 -1.91
C LEU A 655 38.79 0.54 -1.56
N LYS A 656 37.97 -0.43 -1.97
CA LYS A 656 36.56 -0.45 -1.56
C LYS A 656 36.44 -0.59 -0.03
N ALA A 657 35.42 0.06 0.55
CA ALA A 657 35.21 0.04 2.00
C ALA A 657 35.15 -1.37 2.62
N PRO A 658 34.49 -2.39 2.02
CA PRO A 658 34.50 -3.75 2.56
C PRO A 658 35.91 -4.36 2.67
N LEU A 659 36.77 -4.12 1.68
CA LEU A 659 38.14 -4.63 1.68
C LEU A 659 39.02 -3.91 2.71
N GLN A 660 38.85 -2.60 2.88
CA GLN A 660 39.51 -1.82 3.93
C GLN A 660 39.20 -2.38 5.33
N HIS A 661 37.90 -2.59 5.61
CA HIS A 661 37.43 -3.18 6.84
C HIS A 661 37.98 -4.60 7.05
N PHE A 662 37.94 -5.43 6.01
CA PHE A 662 38.48 -6.80 6.02
C PHE A 662 39.97 -6.84 6.41
N LEU A 663 40.81 -5.99 5.81
CA LEU A 663 42.24 -5.93 6.12
C LEU A 663 42.48 -5.56 7.59
N ILE A 664 41.75 -4.57 8.11
CA ILE A 664 41.88 -4.17 9.53
C ILE A 664 41.43 -5.29 10.46
N MET A 665 40.34 -5.99 10.14
CA MET A 665 39.88 -7.15 10.89
C MET A 665 40.92 -8.27 10.93
N LYS A 666 41.62 -8.52 9.82
CA LYS A 666 42.68 -9.52 9.76
C LYS A 666 43.91 -9.17 10.60
N ILE A 667 44.20 -7.88 10.80
CA ILE A 667 45.26 -7.43 11.72
C ILE A 667 44.89 -7.83 13.16
N ASN A 668 43.64 -7.57 13.56
CA ASN A 668 43.14 -7.93 14.88
C ASN A 668 43.08 -9.46 15.08
N GLU A 669 42.71 -10.21 14.05
CA GLU A 669 42.77 -11.68 14.08
C GLU A 669 44.22 -12.17 14.27
N LEU A 670 45.19 -11.52 13.61
CA LEU A 670 46.60 -11.88 13.73
C LEU A 670 47.13 -11.70 15.16
N PHE A 671 46.72 -10.65 15.88
CA PHE A 671 47.08 -10.46 17.29
C PHE A 671 46.70 -11.64 18.17
N CYS A 672 45.55 -12.25 17.90
CA CYS A 672 44.97 -13.33 18.69
C CYS A 672 45.23 -14.74 18.12
N SER A 673 45.86 -14.84 16.95
CA SER A 673 45.99 -16.08 16.17
C SER A 673 46.88 -17.15 16.81
N GLY A 674 47.84 -16.75 17.64
CA GLY A 674 48.84 -17.66 18.20
C GLY A 674 49.75 -18.32 17.16
N ILE A 675 49.91 -17.74 15.96
CA ILE A 675 50.72 -18.31 14.87
C ILE A 675 52.22 -18.26 15.15
N PHE A 676 52.67 -17.20 15.83
CA PHE A 676 54.08 -16.96 16.13
C PHE A 676 54.59 -17.81 17.29
N LEU A 677 55.90 -18.10 17.30
CA LEU A 677 56.58 -18.73 18.43
C LEU A 677 56.80 -17.76 19.60
N THR A 678 57.04 -16.49 19.29
CA THR A 678 57.13 -15.41 20.29
C THR A 678 55.74 -14.91 20.68
N PRO A 679 55.49 -14.60 21.96
CA PRO A 679 54.22 -14.02 22.38
C PRO A 679 54.00 -12.66 21.72
N VAL A 680 52.75 -12.37 21.33
CA VAL A 680 52.36 -11.08 20.76
C VAL A 680 52.18 -10.06 21.88
N ASP A 681 53.30 -9.47 22.30
CA ASP A 681 53.32 -8.35 23.24
C ASP A 681 52.98 -7.02 22.55
N GLU A 682 52.82 -5.95 23.34
CA GLU A 682 52.45 -4.63 22.83
C GLU A 682 53.44 -4.12 21.76
N LYS A 683 54.74 -4.34 21.96
CA LYS A 683 55.76 -3.93 20.98
C LYS A 683 55.62 -4.70 19.67
N PHE A 684 55.30 -5.99 19.72
CA PHE A 684 55.11 -6.81 18.53
C PHE A 684 53.80 -6.44 17.81
N LYS A 685 52.73 -6.07 18.53
CA LYS A 685 51.51 -5.50 17.92
C LYS A 685 51.82 -4.27 17.07
N LEU A 686 52.62 -3.33 17.58
CA LEU A 686 53.01 -2.13 16.82
C LEU A 686 53.77 -2.49 15.54
N LYS A 687 54.65 -3.50 15.59
CA LYS A 687 55.35 -3.99 14.40
C LYS A 687 54.39 -4.62 13.40
N ILE A 688 53.42 -5.41 13.85
CA ILE A 688 52.38 -6.00 13.00
C ILE A 688 51.60 -4.89 12.27
N ILE A 689 51.11 -3.89 13.01
CA ILE A 689 50.36 -2.76 12.46
C ILE A 689 51.20 -2.05 11.40
N MET A 690 52.41 -1.61 11.75
CA MET A 690 53.25 -0.84 10.83
C MET A 690 53.71 -1.64 9.62
N THR A 691 53.97 -2.94 9.78
CA THR A 691 54.34 -3.82 8.66
C THR A 691 53.18 -3.96 7.67
N ILE A 692 51.94 -4.13 8.15
CA ILE A 692 50.77 -4.33 7.29
C ILE A 692 50.25 -3.02 6.70
N LEU A 693 50.17 -1.93 7.48
CA LEU A 693 49.70 -0.64 6.97
C LEU A 693 50.62 -0.07 5.89
N THR A 694 51.91 -0.38 5.94
CA THR A 694 52.90 0.10 4.96
C THR A 694 53.17 -0.88 3.81
N LEU A 695 52.33 -1.93 3.67
CA LEU A 695 52.41 -2.93 2.61
C LEU A 695 52.60 -2.28 1.22
N ASP A 696 53.36 -2.96 0.35
CA ASP A 696 53.59 -2.47 -0.99
C ASP A 696 52.37 -2.71 -1.91
N ASP A 697 52.29 -1.93 -2.99
CA ASP A 697 51.15 -1.97 -3.91
C ASP A 697 51.05 -3.31 -4.65
N GLU A 698 52.17 -4.02 -4.84
CA GLU A 698 52.17 -5.31 -5.53
C GLU A 698 51.51 -6.41 -4.70
N MET A 699 51.79 -6.43 -3.39
CA MET A 699 51.16 -7.33 -2.43
C MET A 699 49.71 -6.95 -2.16
N LEU A 700 49.38 -5.65 -2.11
CA LEU A 700 47.99 -5.20 -2.00
C LEU A 700 47.15 -5.63 -3.20
N LYS A 701 47.69 -5.51 -4.42
CA LYS A 701 47.02 -5.97 -5.64
C LYS A 701 46.71 -7.47 -5.61
N LEU A 702 47.59 -8.30 -5.03
CA LEU A 702 47.32 -9.73 -4.86
C LEU A 702 46.07 -9.98 -4.00
N ILE A 703 45.89 -9.20 -2.93
CA ILE A 703 44.72 -9.33 -2.06
C ILE A 703 43.47 -8.74 -2.75
N GLU A 704 43.62 -7.60 -3.42
CA GLU A 704 42.50 -6.90 -4.08
C GLU A 704 41.80 -7.75 -5.14
N VAL A 705 42.54 -8.59 -5.88
CA VAL A 705 41.97 -9.47 -6.91
C VAL A 705 41.34 -10.76 -6.36
N PHE A 706 41.35 -10.96 -5.04
CA PHE A 706 40.91 -12.22 -4.44
C PHE A 706 39.37 -12.31 -4.32
N ASP A 707 38.75 -12.90 -5.34
CA ASP A 707 37.37 -13.38 -5.24
C ASP A 707 37.34 -14.77 -4.59
N TYR A 708 36.88 -14.86 -3.35
CA TYR A 708 37.15 -15.99 -2.45
C TYR A 708 36.84 -17.39 -3.02
N PRO A 709 35.75 -17.64 -3.78
CA PRO A 709 35.49 -18.95 -4.36
C PRO A 709 36.36 -19.30 -5.58
N GLN A 710 37.06 -18.32 -6.16
CA GLN A 710 37.82 -18.44 -7.40
C GLN A 710 39.31 -18.69 -7.12
N GLU A 711 40.19 -18.15 -7.96
CA GLU A 711 41.63 -18.28 -7.88
C GLU A 711 42.20 -17.68 -6.59
N ILE A 712 42.87 -18.52 -5.79
CA ILE A 712 43.56 -18.09 -4.56
C ILE A 712 44.85 -17.36 -4.95
N PRO A 713 45.15 -16.16 -4.41
CA PRO A 713 46.43 -15.50 -4.63
C PRO A 713 47.56 -16.27 -3.95
N LYS A 714 48.73 -16.26 -4.59
CA LYS A 714 49.81 -17.20 -4.26
C LYS A 714 51.14 -16.50 -4.09
N ILE A 715 51.91 -16.95 -3.12
CA ILE A 715 53.25 -16.44 -2.83
C ILE A 715 54.22 -17.62 -2.84
N ILE A 716 55.26 -17.49 -3.65
CA ILE A 716 56.37 -18.44 -3.67
C ILE A 716 57.62 -17.69 -3.21
N ILE A 717 58.38 -18.29 -2.30
CA ILE A 717 59.62 -17.72 -1.78
C ILE A 717 60.76 -18.67 -2.07
N TYR A 718 61.85 -18.13 -2.60
CA TYR A 718 63.10 -18.85 -2.76
C TYR A 718 64.07 -18.48 -1.63
N ASP A 719 64.33 -19.43 -0.73
CA ASP A 719 65.17 -19.27 0.45
C ASP A 719 66.43 -20.14 0.35
N ASN A 720 67.51 -19.59 -0.20
CA ASN A 720 68.78 -20.30 -0.41
C ASN A 720 69.90 -19.92 0.57
N LYS A 721 69.63 -19.08 1.59
CA LYS A 721 70.64 -18.56 2.53
C LYS A 721 70.44 -19.14 3.93
N LYS A 722 71.52 -19.15 4.73
CA LYS A 722 71.50 -19.60 6.13
C LYS A 722 70.74 -18.64 7.05
N GLU A 723 70.94 -17.34 6.86
CA GLU A 723 70.19 -16.26 7.51
C GLU A 723 69.26 -15.67 6.46
N SER A 724 67.95 -15.89 6.62
CA SER A 724 66.97 -15.53 5.61
C SER A 724 65.86 -14.63 6.15
N PHE A 725 64.83 -15.20 6.78
CA PHE A 725 63.62 -14.47 7.18
C PHE A 725 63.85 -13.49 8.34
N THR A 726 63.18 -12.35 8.26
CA THR A 726 63.05 -11.39 9.36
C THR A 726 61.72 -11.55 10.08
N GLU A 727 61.59 -10.91 11.25
CA GLU A 727 60.34 -10.85 11.99
C GLU A 727 59.20 -10.24 11.14
N ASN A 728 59.50 -9.24 10.30
CA ASN A 728 58.51 -8.60 9.43
C ASN A 728 58.08 -9.51 8.26
N ASP A 729 58.99 -10.31 7.71
CA ASP A 729 58.62 -11.31 6.70
C ASP A 729 57.66 -12.35 7.30
N SER A 730 57.92 -12.79 8.54
CA SER A 730 57.03 -13.73 9.21
C SER A 730 55.66 -13.13 9.56
N ILE A 731 55.59 -11.83 9.88
CA ILE A 731 54.31 -11.09 10.03
C ILE A 731 53.50 -11.19 8.73
N LEU A 732 54.11 -10.86 7.59
CA LEU A 732 53.40 -10.87 6.31
C LEU A 732 52.95 -12.28 5.92
N LEU A 733 53.79 -13.30 6.10
CA LEU A 733 53.38 -14.68 5.81
C LEU A 733 52.24 -15.18 6.69
N ALA A 734 52.29 -14.88 7.99
CA ALA A 734 51.20 -15.21 8.89
C ALA A 734 49.91 -14.48 8.50
N TYR A 735 50.03 -13.20 8.12
CA TYR A 735 48.90 -12.38 7.68
C TYR A 735 48.28 -12.89 6.37
N PHE A 736 49.10 -13.21 5.37
CA PHE A 736 48.64 -13.79 4.10
C PHE A 736 47.98 -15.15 4.29
N ASN A 737 48.52 -16.00 5.18
CA ASN A 737 47.88 -17.26 5.56
C ASN A 737 46.51 -17.01 6.21
N LEU A 738 46.38 -15.99 7.08
CA LEU A 738 45.10 -15.63 7.70
C LEU A 738 44.06 -15.10 6.71
N ILE A 739 44.49 -14.40 5.66
CA ILE A 739 43.60 -13.99 4.56
C ILE A 739 43.13 -15.23 3.78
N GLY A 740 43.99 -16.24 3.64
CA GLY A 740 43.72 -17.49 2.93
C GLY A 740 44.55 -17.67 1.66
N LEU A 741 45.70 -17.00 1.54
CA LEU A 741 46.61 -17.14 0.40
C LEU A 741 47.36 -18.48 0.46
N ASP A 742 47.76 -18.95 -0.72
CA ASP A 742 48.68 -20.07 -0.84
C ASP A 742 50.14 -19.60 -0.72
N ILE A 743 50.95 -20.31 0.06
CA ILE A 743 52.33 -19.95 0.39
C ILE A 743 53.25 -21.16 0.23
N LEU A 744 54.26 -21.05 -0.64
CA LEU A 744 55.35 -22.03 -0.77
C LEU A 744 56.69 -21.40 -0.47
N ILE A 745 57.52 -22.13 0.27
CA ILE A 745 58.90 -21.76 0.55
C ILE A 745 59.80 -22.86 -0.01
N PHE A 746 60.55 -22.54 -1.07
CA PHE A 746 61.56 -23.41 -1.65
C PHE A 746 62.89 -23.16 -0.96
N THR A 747 63.38 -24.17 -0.26
CA THR A 747 64.67 -24.15 0.43
C THR A 747 65.51 -25.29 -0.15
N PRO A 748 66.46 -25.04 -1.07
CA PRO A 748 67.27 -26.12 -1.67
C PRO A 748 68.18 -26.83 -0.65
N THR A 749 68.31 -26.26 0.55
CA THR A 749 68.99 -26.85 1.70
C THR A 749 68.00 -27.54 2.66
N ASN A 750 68.46 -27.92 3.85
CA ASN A 750 67.60 -28.35 4.96
C ASN A 750 67.63 -27.33 6.12
N TYR A 751 67.90 -26.05 5.83
CA TYR A 751 68.00 -25.04 6.87
C TYR A 751 66.66 -24.81 7.55
N ARG A 752 66.67 -24.71 8.88
CA ARG A 752 65.53 -24.21 9.66
C ARG A 752 65.58 -22.69 9.58
N THR A 753 64.53 -22.09 9.03
CA THR A 753 64.47 -20.68 8.71
C THR A 753 63.15 -20.10 9.21
N ILE A 754 62.06 -20.23 8.44
CA ILE A 754 60.73 -19.76 8.86
C ILE A 754 60.23 -20.42 10.16
N GLU A 755 60.70 -21.63 10.45
CA GLU A 755 60.46 -22.38 11.69
C GLU A 755 60.94 -21.65 12.95
N HIS A 756 61.82 -20.66 12.83
CA HIS A 756 62.26 -19.85 13.96
C HIS A 756 61.23 -18.79 14.36
N PHE A 757 60.25 -18.51 13.50
CA PHE A 757 59.26 -17.44 13.72
C PHE A 757 57.83 -17.99 13.79
N ILE A 758 57.46 -18.92 12.91
CA ILE A 758 56.11 -19.49 12.81
C ILE A 758 56.09 -20.92 13.36
N LYS A 759 55.00 -21.29 14.05
CA LYS A 759 54.82 -22.64 14.59
C LYS A 759 54.83 -23.70 13.46
N PRO A 760 55.68 -24.74 13.56
CA PRO A 760 55.76 -25.78 12.53
C PRO A 760 54.47 -26.59 12.29
N SER A 761 53.50 -26.55 13.21
CA SER A 761 52.21 -27.23 13.04
C SER A 761 51.27 -26.57 12.03
N LEU A 762 51.62 -25.38 11.54
CA LEU A 762 50.78 -24.53 10.70
C LEU A 762 51.15 -24.56 9.21
N PHE A 763 52.18 -25.32 8.84
CA PHE A 763 52.58 -25.53 7.44
C PHE A 763 53.17 -26.92 7.26
N ASP A 764 53.06 -27.46 6.05
CA ASP A 764 53.63 -28.76 5.70
C ASP A 764 55.14 -28.65 5.41
N LEU A 765 55.89 -29.68 5.79
CA LEU A 765 57.31 -29.79 5.49
C LEU A 765 57.55 -30.97 4.55
N TYR A 766 57.96 -30.68 3.31
CA TYR A 766 58.34 -31.67 2.33
C TYR A 766 59.86 -31.78 2.25
N GLN A 767 60.37 -33.01 2.17
CA GLN A 767 61.78 -33.29 2.00
C GLN A 767 62.02 -33.95 0.64
N LEU A 768 62.75 -33.27 -0.23
CA LEU A 768 63.20 -33.80 -1.51
C LEU A 768 64.52 -34.59 -1.35
N PRO A 769 64.88 -35.46 -2.33
CA PRO A 769 65.94 -36.45 -2.18
C PRO A 769 67.36 -35.90 -2.00
N GLN A 770 67.67 -34.73 -2.56
CA GLN A 770 69.02 -34.16 -2.52
C GLN A 770 69.03 -32.80 -1.82
N VAL A 771 70.21 -32.38 -1.34
CA VAL A 771 70.43 -31.07 -0.71
C VAL A 771 71.48 -30.33 -1.51
N LYS A 772 71.24 -29.05 -1.84
CA LYS A 772 72.20 -28.20 -2.55
C LYS A 772 72.40 -26.89 -1.81
N TYR A 773 73.65 -26.61 -1.47
CA TYR A 773 74.07 -25.35 -0.85
C TYR A 773 74.38 -24.30 -1.93
N ASP A 774 74.17 -23.03 -1.59
CA ASP A 774 74.49 -21.87 -2.43
C ASP A 774 73.89 -21.94 -3.85
N LEU A 775 72.75 -22.62 -4.00
CA LEU A 775 72.04 -22.75 -5.27
C LEU A 775 71.36 -21.42 -5.60
N VAL A 776 71.81 -20.74 -6.65
CA VAL A 776 71.24 -19.46 -7.10
C VAL A 776 70.02 -19.71 -7.98
N LEU A 777 68.97 -18.90 -7.80
CA LEU A 777 67.77 -18.93 -8.63
C LEU A 777 68.13 -18.55 -10.09
N PRO A 778 67.92 -19.43 -11.08
CA PRO A 778 68.11 -19.10 -12.48
C PRO A 778 66.94 -18.27 -13.00
N VAL A 779 67.14 -17.58 -14.12
CA VAL A 779 66.05 -16.94 -14.86
C VAL A 779 65.09 -18.01 -15.35
N LEU A 780 63.91 -18.12 -14.74
CA LEU A 780 62.98 -19.24 -14.95
C LEU A 780 62.53 -19.39 -16.42
N ASN A 781 62.47 -18.28 -17.16
CA ASN A 781 62.11 -18.29 -18.58
C ASN A 781 63.11 -19.08 -19.46
N ASN A 782 64.36 -19.21 -19.03
CA ASN A 782 65.42 -19.89 -19.77
C ASN A 782 65.43 -21.42 -19.56
N ILE A 783 64.62 -21.93 -18.62
CA ILE A 783 64.50 -23.37 -18.39
C ILE A 783 63.69 -23.99 -19.53
N PRO A 784 64.21 -25.00 -20.26
CA PRO A 784 63.48 -25.68 -21.32
C PRO A 784 62.15 -26.23 -20.81
N ALA A 785 61.07 -26.01 -21.57
CA ALA A 785 59.80 -26.68 -21.30
C ALA A 785 60.01 -28.19 -21.30
N ALA A 786 59.36 -28.92 -20.39
CA ALA A 786 59.44 -30.37 -20.37
C ALA A 786 59.11 -30.91 -21.77
N LEU A 787 59.97 -31.79 -22.29
CA LEU A 787 59.67 -32.55 -23.50
C LEU A 787 58.34 -33.27 -23.23
N SER A 788 57.27 -32.86 -23.91
CA SER A 788 55.98 -33.56 -23.87
C SER A 788 56.25 -35.03 -24.15
N GLN A 789 56.15 -35.89 -23.13
CA GLN A 789 56.20 -37.32 -23.35
C GLN A 789 55.17 -37.63 -24.42
N LYS A 790 55.61 -38.32 -25.50
CA LYS A 790 54.71 -38.68 -26.61
C LYS A 790 53.47 -39.33 -25.99
N PRO A 791 52.26 -38.84 -26.32
CA PRO A 791 51.03 -39.38 -25.76
C PRO A 791 51.01 -40.90 -25.93
N GLY A 792 50.97 -41.63 -24.81
CA GLY A 792 50.89 -43.08 -24.81
C GLY A 792 49.67 -43.54 -25.60
N LEU A 793 49.73 -44.74 -26.18
CA LEU A 793 48.77 -45.26 -27.17
C LEU A 793 47.29 -45.09 -26.76
N LEU A 794 47.00 -45.09 -25.46
CA LEU A 794 45.67 -44.88 -24.87
C LEU A 794 45.17 -43.42 -24.93
N SER A 795 46.04 -42.43 -24.81
CA SER A 795 45.69 -41.01 -24.92
C SER A 795 45.36 -40.57 -26.36
N ARG A 796 45.71 -41.39 -27.37
CA ARG A 796 45.24 -41.19 -28.76
C ARG A 796 43.81 -41.71 -28.99
N PHE A 797 43.34 -42.63 -28.16
CA PHE A 797 41.99 -43.20 -28.27
C PHE A 797 40.93 -42.31 -27.63
N PHE A 798 41.25 -41.70 -26.49
CA PHE A 798 40.38 -40.73 -25.84
C PHE A 798 40.87 -39.34 -26.21
N LYS A 799 40.30 -38.72 -27.26
CA LYS A 799 40.43 -37.28 -27.51
C LYS A 799 39.78 -36.52 -26.34
N LEU A 800 40.44 -36.47 -25.20
CA LEU A 800 40.15 -35.51 -24.14
C LEU A 800 40.92 -34.24 -24.53
N ARG A 801 40.15 -33.25 -24.97
CA ARG A 801 40.62 -31.88 -25.19
C ARG A 801 40.74 -31.16 -23.87
#